data_AF-A0A940BMX7-F1
#
_entry.id   AF-A0A940BMX7-F1
#
_cell.length_a   1.000
_cell.length_b   1.000
_cell.length_c   1.000
_cell.angle_alpha   90.00
_cell.angle_beta   90.00
_cell.angle_gamma   90.00
#
_symmetry.space_group_name_H-M   'P 1'
#
loop_
_entity.id
_entity.type
_entity.pdbx_description
1 polymer ?
#
loop_
_entity_poly.entity_id
_entity_poly.type
_entity_poly.pdbx_seq_one_letter_code
_entity_poly.pdbx_strand_id
1 'polypeptide(L)'
;MKNTKLIFLAVLAMLLGTVMDGHAAPDPNFHIYLCFGQSNMEGQGNIESQDRTVDSRFQVLCSYDNCGSRKRGGWYDATPPLSCCSGQHLGPVDYFGRTLVKNLPEKIKVGVVVVAIAGCDIQLFEKENYKSYRAESYMQSTIQSYGGNPYGRLVEMGKEAQKVGVIKGILLHQGETNTGQSNWPSRVKAVYNDLLNDLGLKSADVPLLVGEVVRSDQGGQCGGMNSIIANVPSTIPNSYVISAQGLGHKGDNLHFSSASYRTLGERYAEQMLKVLKYDEGQGGEQGGGEQGGGSSSDCVDPCSMKTKYSGGKSVSGNVRQEVGNGYHVEQWRDGGGGDLTVFGGKADCAFKASWSNSGDYLARVGYYDGSNSKKYTDLGEIHAVYNYTKSGNGGGSYSYIGIYGWTRSPLIEYYIVEDSFTPNGGGMFWDQSRNGQAATKGTYTVDGVTYTLKVGKRINQPSIDGTSTFDQVFAIRSSYQTCGHVNVTEHFKNWEKLGVKLGGIYDCKLLCEVGGGSGSVEYTCASMSWKGQNSSLGDLSCSEGGSQGGGGSTEVVQKPYKEAFVIPGLVEAENYDVGGNGNAYYDSDDTNEGDAKYRTDEGVDIVKGGTGNAVGYTTSSEWLEYTIDVKKTSKYDVVASASNGSGDISMDLYVDDQKVATLSGAQTGNNKWDVYENLTATTTEIKSGKHILKVKFGSNNNNLDYIKLSEPDTTSQGEQGGGSHGGGGSSNEAGVYPLSYSVENTGADCAEPSSLNKNNLKSCRTLPNPFEWADGSGKVTDFCDWSCRRNEIKREIEFWEIGEKPKFDKLEASYSGGTLTVKVYNGSNTLTLTSKISVPSGNGPHPIVIGMDGNTGSLSSSYFSKCIQVPFTHSQIANYNGGFDGSGRSQNDPFYKLYPNTFNTKADYCAWSWGISRLIDGLEIVKDQIKADLGHIAVTGCSYAGKMALYAGAFDERVALTIAQESGGGGINAWRVSSEIGSDVEGISNTNYDWFLNSFKSNFQSQIDKLPYDHHELIAMIAPRAFLAFGNPDYTWLGDAAGYASLLAAEEVWKSMGIEDRFGYVIEGGHSHCQASNNQNKAAQAFINKFLYGDDSQNTKIRTSSVNKVYNSGKYDWGGHKMENNGCGGDLSEVNDLVEEGDSYQLSQNKPNPANGETTIDFSLAQNSFVTIDLYNSLGVKIKNIASDNYVAGSHSLTFTVDKLPQGIYFYIMNANGFVESKSMIVR
;
A
#
# COMPACT_ATOMS: atom_id res chain seq x y z
N MET A 1 0.52 86.21 9.07
CA MET A 1 1.40 85.48 8.13
C MET A 1 1.17 83.97 8.33
N LYS A 2 0.11 83.28 7.90
CA LYS A 2 -0.82 83.33 6.77
C LYS A 2 -0.14 83.43 5.40
N ASN A 3 -0.28 82.34 4.62
CA ASN A 3 -0.17 82.23 3.16
C ASN A 3 1.21 82.13 2.49
N THR A 4 1.94 81.00 2.63
CA THR A 4 2.94 80.64 1.58
C THR A 4 3.31 79.16 1.41
N LYS A 5 2.67 78.20 2.11
CA LYS A 5 2.97 76.76 1.91
C LYS A 5 1.83 75.91 1.32
N LEU A 6 0.69 76.53 0.95
CA LEU A 6 -0.48 75.82 0.41
C LEU A 6 -0.58 75.78 -1.13
N ILE A 7 0.32 76.41 -1.87
CA ILE A 7 0.20 76.54 -3.35
C ILE A 7 1.15 75.62 -4.12
N PHE A 8 2.21 75.07 -3.51
CA PHE A 8 3.15 74.18 -4.20
C PHE A 8 2.72 72.71 -4.24
N LEU A 9 1.75 72.27 -3.41
CA LEU A 9 1.23 70.91 -3.44
C LEU A 9 -0.02 70.72 -4.32
N ALA A 10 -0.69 71.82 -4.72
CA ALA A 10 -1.92 71.74 -5.53
C ALA A 10 -1.64 71.55 -7.03
N VAL A 11 -0.43 71.85 -7.51
CA VAL A 11 -0.09 71.72 -8.94
C VAL A 11 0.53 70.36 -9.28
N LEU A 12 1.08 69.63 -8.30
CA LEU A 12 1.60 68.26 -8.53
C LEU A 12 0.50 67.18 -8.52
N ALA A 13 -0.68 67.48 -7.97
CA ALA A 13 -1.81 66.57 -7.95
C ALA A 13 -2.70 66.63 -9.22
N MET A 14 -2.51 67.61 -10.10
CA MET A 14 -3.28 67.75 -11.36
C MET A 14 -2.54 67.28 -12.62
N LEU A 15 -1.33 66.74 -12.50
CA LEU A 15 -0.54 66.21 -13.64
C LEU A 15 -0.34 64.69 -13.62
N LEU A 16 -1.05 63.96 -12.75
CA LEU A 16 -1.05 62.49 -12.71
C LEU A 16 -2.47 61.89 -12.76
N GLY A 17 -3.45 62.66 -13.26
CA GLY A 17 -4.70 62.11 -13.76
C GLY A 17 -4.55 61.73 -15.22
N THR A 18 -4.93 60.50 -15.58
CA THR A 18 -4.69 59.77 -16.86
C THR A 18 -3.26 59.20 -16.91
N VAL A 19 -3.01 57.92 -16.64
CA VAL A 19 -3.55 56.72 -17.30
C VAL A 19 -3.76 55.63 -16.24
N MET A 20 -4.99 55.41 -15.80
CA MET A 20 -5.36 54.09 -15.27
C MET A 20 -5.69 53.27 -16.51
N ASP A 21 -4.69 52.56 -17.01
CA ASP A 21 -4.91 51.54 -18.03
C ASP A 21 -5.83 50.49 -17.44
N GLY A 22 -7.09 50.52 -17.85
CA GLY A 22 -8.10 49.52 -17.54
C GLY A 22 -7.78 48.22 -18.24
N HIS A 23 -6.70 47.55 -17.83
CA HIS A 23 -6.47 46.17 -18.23
C HIS A 23 -7.47 45.32 -17.46
N ALA A 24 -8.42 44.76 -18.21
CA ALA A 24 -9.27 43.69 -17.72
C ALA A 24 -8.39 42.59 -17.10
N ALA A 25 -8.87 41.94 -16.05
CA ALA A 25 -8.18 40.79 -15.50
C ALA A 25 -7.89 39.76 -16.62
N PRO A 26 -6.74 39.06 -16.58
CA PRO A 26 -6.41 38.04 -17.58
C PRO A 26 -7.54 37.03 -17.74
N ASP A 27 -7.85 36.63 -18.97
CA ASP A 27 -8.95 35.69 -19.24
C ASP A 27 -8.57 34.31 -18.70
N PRO A 28 -9.27 33.79 -17.67
CA PRO A 28 -8.97 32.47 -17.13
C PRO A 28 -9.19 31.34 -18.15
N ASN A 29 -9.99 31.57 -19.21
CA ASN A 29 -10.23 30.60 -20.29
C ASN A 29 -9.20 30.68 -21.42
N PHE A 30 -8.21 31.57 -21.35
CA PHE A 30 -7.10 31.54 -22.28
C PHE A 30 -5.92 30.79 -21.66
N HIS A 31 -5.84 29.49 -21.92
CA HIS A 31 -4.83 28.59 -21.40
C HIS A 31 -3.55 28.69 -22.22
N ILE A 32 -2.44 29.10 -21.61
CA ILE A 32 -1.19 29.38 -22.31
C ILE A 32 -0.09 28.41 -21.87
N TYR A 33 0.71 27.92 -22.82
CA TYR A 33 1.79 26.99 -22.58
C TYR A 33 3.12 27.56 -23.09
N LEU A 34 4.15 27.48 -22.25
CA LEU A 34 5.50 27.88 -22.64
C LEU A 34 6.24 26.65 -23.16
N CYS A 35 6.74 26.72 -24.39
CA CYS A 35 7.38 25.60 -25.07
C CYS A 35 8.82 25.99 -25.40
N PHE A 36 9.79 25.18 -24.99
CA PHE A 36 11.18 25.42 -25.28
C PHE A 36 11.96 24.14 -25.55
N GLY A 37 13.13 24.29 -26.18
CA GLY A 37 13.97 23.13 -26.47
C GLY A 37 14.80 23.30 -27.73
N GLN A 38 15.24 22.17 -28.26
CA GLN A 38 16.22 22.12 -29.35
C GLN A 38 15.54 21.80 -30.69
N SER A 39 16.22 21.03 -31.56
CA SER A 39 15.78 20.68 -32.92
C SER A 39 14.42 19.98 -32.98
N ASN A 40 14.12 19.09 -32.03
CA ASN A 40 12.82 18.42 -31.95
C ASN A 40 11.68 19.32 -31.45
N MET A 41 11.96 20.33 -30.61
CA MET A 41 10.96 21.35 -30.26
C MET A 41 10.76 22.34 -31.42
N GLU A 42 11.84 22.71 -32.11
CA GLU A 42 11.76 23.54 -33.31
C GLU A 42 10.91 22.85 -34.38
N GLY A 43 11.01 21.52 -34.48
CA GLY A 43 10.25 20.70 -35.42
C GLY A 43 10.95 20.66 -36.77
N GLN A 44 11.29 19.47 -37.26
CA GLN A 44 11.94 19.28 -38.56
C GLN A 44 11.05 18.52 -39.55
N GLY A 45 9.77 18.35 -39.23
CA GLY A 45 8.79 17.71 -40.12
C GLY A 45 8.37 18.62 -41.26
N ASN A 46 8.14 18.04 -42.44
CA ASN A 46 7.55 18.78 -43.55
C ASN A 46 6.11 19.22 -43.23
N ILE A 47 5.76 20.48 -43.54
CA ILE A 47 4.41 21.02 -43.39
C ILE A 47 3.58 20.61 -44.60
N GLU A 48 2.60 19.77 -44.38
CA GLU A 48 1.68 19.27 -45.41
C GLU A 48 0.40 20.13 -45.46
N SER A 49 -0.45 19.91 -46.46
CA SER A 49 -1.69 20.67 -46.63
C SER A 49 -2.62 20.60 -45.41
N GLN A 50 -2.68 19.43 -44.75
CA GLN A 50 -3.48 19.22 -43.54
C GLN A 50 -3.03 20.09 -42.35
N ASP A 51 -1.75 20.43 -42.27
CA ASP A 51 -1.21 21.14 -41.11
C ASP A 51 -1.50 22.65 -41.14
N ARG A 52 -1.98 23.17 -42.29
CA ARG A 52 -2.23 24.60 -42.53
C ARG A 52 -3.61 25.07 -42.08
N THR A 53 -4.51 24.15 -41.74
CA THR A 53 -5.85 24.48 -41.25
C THR A 53 -5.85 24.54 -39.73
N VAL A 54 -6.26 25.67 -39.17
CA VAL A 54 -6.15 25.95 -37.72
C VAL A 54 -7.45 26.48 -37.19
N ASP A 55 -7.91 25.94 -36.06
CA ASP A 55 -9.00 26.53 -35.29
C ASP A 55 -8.52 27.87 -34.69
N SER A 56 -9.31 28.93 -34.88
CA SER A 56 -9.01 30.28 -34.37
C SER A 56 -8.81 30.37 -32.84
N ARG A 57 -9.26 29.35 -32.07
CA ARG A 57 -8.99 29.22 -30.64
C ARG A 57 -7.56 28.79 -30.33
N PHE A 58 -6.85 28.21 -31.29
CA PHE A 58 -5.43 27.85 -31.14
C PHE A 58 -4.54 28.99 -31.66
N GLN A 59 -3.94 29.73 -30.73
CA GLN A 59 -3.13 30.90 -31.02
C GLN A 59 -1.66 30.70 -30.64
N VAL A 60 -0.77 31.35 -31.38
CA VAL A 60 0.66 31.43 -31.07
C VAL A 60 1.02 32.88 -30.76
N LEU A 61 1.71 33.08 -29.64
CA LEU A 61 2.35 34.35 -29.33
C LEU A 61 3.70 34.40 -30.04
N CYS A 62 3.85 35.32 -30.99
CA CYS A 62 5.07 35.42 -31.77
C CYS A 62 6.24 35.81 -30.87
N SER A 63 7.17 34.89 -30.65
CA SER A 63 8.39 35.06 -29.84
C SER A 63 9.60 35.51 -30.66
N TYR A 64 9.51 35.49 -31.99
CA TYR A 64 10.61 35.70 -32.93
C TYR A 64 10.61 37.12 -33.51
N ASP A 65 11.81 37.70 -33.69
CA ASP A 65 11.97 39.01 -34.33
C ASP A 65 11.89 38.89 -35.87
N ASN A 66 11.06 39.70 -36.52
CA ASN A 66 10.87 39.75 -38.00
C ASN A 66 10.22 38.51 -38.63
N CYS A 67 9.13 38.03 -38.04
CA CYS A 67 8.47 36.79 -38.43
C CYS A 67 7.47 36.93 -39.59
N GLY A 68 7.93 37.37 -40.76
CA GLY A 68 7.05 37.63 -41.90
C GLY A 68 5.97 38.66 -41.57
N SER A 69 4.69 38.28 -41.64
CA SER A 69 3.57 39.13 -41.22
C SER A 69 3.36 39.17 -39.71
N ARG A 70 3.95 38.23 -38.95
CA ARG A 70 3.85 38.17 -37.48
C ARG A 70 4.91 39.07 -36.85
N LYS A 71 4.47 39.90 -35.90
CA LYS A 71 5.31 40.76 -35.07
C LYS A 71 5.43 40.19 -33.66
N ARG A 72 6.63 40.26 -33.09
CA ARG A 72 6.90 39.87 -31.69
C ARG A 72 5.86 40.44 -30.73
N GLY A 73 5.38 39.62 -29.80
CA GLY A 73 4.40 40.00 -28.79
C GLY A 73 2.96 40.07 -29.32
N GLY A 74 2.74 39.80 -30.60
CA GLY A 74 1.41 39.66 -31.18
C GLY A 74 0.91 38.21 -31.16
N TRP A 75 -0.40 38.05 -30.96
CA TRP A 75 -1.12 36.78 -31.08
C TRP A 75 -1.63 36.56 -32.50
N TYR A 76 -1.45 35.35 -33.03
CA TYR A 76 -1.89 34.96 -34.37
C TYR A 76 -2.43 33.54 -34.33
N ASP A 77 -3.23 33.14 -35.33
CA ASP A 77 -3.61 31.73 -35.50
C ASP A 77 -2.35 30.87 -35.64
N ALA A 78 -2.32 29.75 -34.90
CA ALA A 78 -1.18 28.84 -34.81
C ALA A 78 -1.01 27.96 -36.07
N THR A 79 -0.78 28.63 -37.20
CA THR A 79 -0.43 28.01 -38.48
C THR A 79 1.08 27.76 -38.53
N PRO A 80 1.55 26.52 -38.72
CA PRO A 80 2.99 26.24 -38.79
C PRO A 80 3.70 27.04 -39.90
N PRO A 81 4.97 27.39 -39.69
CA PRO A 81 5.79 27.06 -38.52
C PRO A 81 5.47 27.92 -37.27
N LEU A 82 5.61 27.32 -36.07
CA LEU A 82 5.34 27.99 -34.78
C LEU A 82 6.59 28.48 -34.05
N SER A 83 7.71 27.77 -34.23
CA SER A 83 9.01 28.00 -33.58
C SER A 83 9.96 28.89 -34.40
N CYS A 84 9.63 29.14 -35.67
CA CYS A 84 10.43 29.93 -36.60
C CYS A 84 9.53 30.56 -37.68
N CYS A 85 10.13 31.30 -38.61
CA CYS A 85 9.40 32.19 -39.53
C CYS A 85 9.56 31.82 -41.01
N SER A 86 10.31 30.77 -41.29
CA SER A 86 10.59 30.28 -42.64
C SER A 86 10.93 28.81 -42.58
N GLY A 87 10.64 28.07 -43.65
CA GLY A 87 10.98 26.65 -43.74
C GLY A 87 9.81 25.72 -43.43
N GLN A 88 10.11 24.43 -43.43
CA GLN A 88 9.17 23.34 -43.25
C GLN A 88 9.41 22.74 -41.85
N HIS A 89 8.88 23.42 -40.83
CA HIS A 89 9.10 23.10 -39.42
C HIS A 89 7.78 22.75 -38.74
N LEU A 90 7.34 21.51 -38.94
CA LEU A 90 6.28 20.89 -38.16
C LEU A 90 6.89 20.25 -36.92
N GLY A 91 6.42 20.64 -35.74
CA GLY A 91 6.89 20.15 -34.44
C GLY A 91 5.76 19.61 -33.56
N PRO A 92 6.07 19.13 -32.36
CA PRO A 92 5.08 18.56 -31.45
C PRO A 92 4.04 19.60 -30.99
N VAL A 93 4.42 20.89 -30.92
CA VAL A 93 3.52 21.96 -30.47
C VAL A 93 2.34 22.17 -31.41
N ASP A 94 2.51 21.88 -32.71
CA ASP A 94 1.47 22.05 -33.72
C ASP A 94 0.24 21.18 -33.42
N TYR A 95 0.46 19.91 -33.11
CA TYR A 95 -0.64 18.99 -32.80
C TYR A 95 -0.97 18.96 -31.31
N PHE A 96 -0.07 19.40 -30.44
CA PHE A 96 -0.40 19.67 -29.05
C PHE A 96 -1.57 20.65 -28.92
N GLY A 97 -1.46 21.84 -29.52
CA GLY A 97 -2.52 22.83 -29.40
C GLY A 97 -3.79 22.48 -30.18
N ARG A 98 -3.67 21.81 -31.34
CA ARG A 98 -4.83 21.32 -32.10
C ARG A 98 -5.63 20.30 -31.30
N THR A 99 -4.94 19.34 -30.69
CA THR A 99 -5.58 18.29 -29.89
C THR A 99 -6.15 18.87 -28.61
N LEU A 100 -5.48 19.84 -27.97
CA LEU A 100 -6.09 20.57 -26.85
C LEU A 100 -7.36 21.31 -27.27
N VAL A 101 -7.33 22.10 -28.33
CA VAL A 101 -8.51 22.85 -28.77
C VAL A 101 -9.65 21.92 -29.18
N LYS A 102 -9.34 20.79 -29.82
CA LYS A 102 -10.33 19.76 -30.17
C LYS A 102 -11.03 19.18 -28.94
N ASN A 103 -10.30 18.98 -27.84
CA ASN A 103 -10.79 18.30 -26.64
C ASN A 103 -11.19 19.24 -25.49
N LEU A 104 -10.83 20.53 -25.56
CA LEU A 104 -11.20 21.54 -24.55
C LEU A 104 -12.51 22.27 -24.95
N PRO A 105 -13.36 22.62 -23.97
CA PRO A 105 -14.61 23.35 -24.20
C PRO A 105 -14.46 24.54 -25.14
N GLU A 106 -15.49 24.84 -25.94
CA GLU A 106 -15.43 25.90 -26.96
C GLU A 106 -15.05 27.28 -26.41
N LYS A 107 -15.39 27.55 -25.15
CA LYS A 107 -15.02 28.80 -24.47
C LYS A 107 -13.51 28.92 -24.17
N ILE A 108 -12.76 27.82 -24.20
CA ILE A 108 -11.33 27.79 -23.91
C ILE A 108 -10.53 28.02 -25.18
N LYS A 109 -9.65 29.01 -25.10
CA LYS A 109 -8.60 29.27 -26.09
C LYS A 109 -7.29 28.68 -25.61
N VAL A 110 -6.48 28.19 -26.54
CA VAL A 110 -5.15 27.64 -26.27
C VAL A 110 -4.11 28.54 -26.89
N GLY A 111 -3.19 29.03 -26.08
CA GLY A 111 -2.06 29.84 -26.49
C GLY A 111 -0.76 29.07 -26.34
N VAL A 112 0.16 29.19 -27.29
CA VAL A 112 1.52 28.65 -27.16
C VAL A 112 2.56 29.73 -27.38
N VAL A 113 3.64 29.65 -26.61
CA VAL A 113 4.83 30.48 -26.75
C VAL A 113 6.00 29.54 -27.04
N VAL A 114 6.52 29.54 -28.26
CA VAL A 114 7.60 28.61 -28.64
C VAL A 114 8.93 29.36 -28.74
N VAL A 115 9.94 28.93 -27.99
CA VAL A 115 11.33 29.39 -28.15
C VAL A 115 12.21 28.15 -28.28
N ALA A 116 12.59 27.83 -29.51
CA ALA A 116 13.38 26.65 -29.81
C ALA A 116 14.51 26.98 -30.78
N ILE A 117 15.64 26.30 -30.62
CA ILE A 117 16.85 26.52 -31.43
C ILE A 117 17.48 25.16 -31.73
N ALA A 118 17.49 24.75 -33.01
CA ALA A 118 18.12 23.49 -33.40
C ALA A 118 19.60 23.41 -32.99
N GLY A 119 20.01 22.25 -32.48
CA GLY A 119 21.39 21.94 -32.08
C GLY A 119 21.89 22.62 -30.80
N CYS A 120 21.07 23.41 -30.09
CA CYS A 120 21.57 24.15 -28.92
C CYS A 120 21.77 23.27 -27.68
N ASP A 121 22.78 23.59 -26.85
CA ASP A 121 22.89 23.02 -25.50
C ASP A 121 21.82 23.64 -24.59
N ILE A 122 21.29 22.87 -23.63
CA ILE A 122 20.37 23.38 -22.60
C ILE A 122 20.94 24.60 -21.84
N GLN A 123 22.27 24.75 -21.81
CA GLN A 123 22.98 25.92 -21.26
C GLN A 123 22.43 27.25 -21.78
N LEU A 124 21.99 27.28 -23.04
CA LEU A 124 21.48 28.49 -23.66
C LEU A 124 20.13 28.95 -23.07
N PHE A 125 19.43 28.05 -22.38
CA PHE A 125 18.21 28.34 -21.62
C PHE A 125 18.46 28.53 -20.12
N GLU A 126 19.71 28.46 -19.66
CA GLU A 126 20.06 28.73 -18.26
C GLU A 126 20.23 30.23 -18.03
N LYS A 127 19.50 30.76 -17.03
CA LYS A 127 19.37 32.20 -16.75
C LYS A 127 20.69 32.96 -16.70
N GLU A 128 21.74 32.37 -16.13
CA GLU A 128 23.05 33.00 -16.03
C GLU A 128 24.10 32.42 -16.98
N ASN A 129 24.04 31.12 -17.27
CA ASN A 129 25.09 30.43 -18.01
C ASN A 129 24.99 30.58 -19.53
N TYR A 130 23.88 31.10 -20.07
CA TYR A 130 23.73 31.34 -21.51
C TYR A 130 24.81 32.29 -22.07
N LYS A 131 25.31 33.24 -21.26
CA LYS A 131 26.32 34.24 -21.67
C LYS A 131 27.66 33.60 -22.05
N SER A 132 28.00 32.45 -21.46
CA SER A 132 29.23 31.73 -21.76
C SER A 132 29.07 30.67 -22.87
N TYR A 133 27.85 30.47 -23.37
CA TYR A 133 27.60 29.55 -24.48
C TYR A 133 28.33 29.99 -25.75
N ARG A 134 28.99 29.06 -26.43
CA ARG A 134 29.72 29.30 -27.68
C ARG A 134 28.91 28.72 -28.83
N ALA A 135 28.02 29.55 -29.37
CA ALA A 135 27.13 29.17 -30.46
C ALA A 135 27.90 28.94 -31.77
N GLU A 136 27.56 27.85 -32.46
CA GLU A 136 28.04 27.58 -33.82
C GLU A 136 27.51 28.62 -34.81
N SER A 137 28.23 28.83 -35.93
CA SER A 137 27.90 29.90 -36.87
C SER A 137 26.47 29.79 -37.44
N TYR A 138 25.95 28.57 -37.61
CA TYR A 138 24.63 28.33 -38.17
C TYR A 138 23.47 28.74 -37.25
N MET A 139 23.66 28.76 -35.92
CA MET A 139 22.60 29.05 -34.96
C MET A 139 22.63 30.49 -34.41
N GLN A 140 23.71 31.24 -34.67
CA GLN A 140 23.89 32.61 -34.17
C GLN A 140 22.78 33.58 -34.63
N SER A 141 22.32 33.45 -35.87
CA SER A 141 21.21 34.25 -36.39
C SER A 141 19.88 33.95 -35.68
N THR A 142 19.60 32.68 -35.41
CA THR A 142 18.40 32.25 -34.66
C THR A 142 18.45 32.76 -33.22
N ILE A 143 19.60 32.63 -32.56
CA ILE A 143 19.83 33.17 -31.21
C ILE A 143 19.59 34.69 -31.17
N GLN A 144 20.13 35.42 -32.14
CA GLN A 144 19.98 36.86 -32.22
C GLN A 144 18.52 37.29 -32.46
N SER A 145 17.74 36.47 -33.16
CA SER A 145 16.32 36.72 -33.41
C SER A 145 15.43 36.52 -32.17
N TYR A 146 15.97 35.89 -31.12
CA TYR A 146 15.43 35.88 -29.76
C TYR A 146 16.10 36.92 -28.85
N GLY A 147 16.82 37.89 -29.42
CA GLY A 147 17.51 38.95 -28.69
C GLY A 147 18.82 38.52 -28.03
N GLY A 148 19.39 37.38 -28.43
CA GLY A 148 20.64 36.85 -27.86
C GLY A 148 20.48 36.13 -26.51
N ASN A 149 19.27 36.08 -25.97
CA ASN A 149 18.96 35.44 -24.69
C ASN A 149 17.62 34.67 -24.79
N PRO A 150 17.64 33.39 -25.21
CA PRO A 150 16.44 32.58 -25.37
C PRO A 150 15.64 32.38 -24.07
N TYR A 151 16.32 32.20 -22.93
CA TYR A 151 15.66 32.18 -21.61
C TYR A 151 14.94 33.50 -21.32
N GLY A 152 15.64 34.63 -21.51
CA GLY A 152 15.08 35.96 -21.32
C GLY A 152 13.89 36.22 -22.23
N ARG A 153 13.91 35.70 -23.47
CA ARG A 153 12.77 35.78 -24.38
C ARG A 153 11.57 34.97 -23.90
N LEU A 154 11.77 33.77 -23.34
CA LEU A 154 10.68 33.00 -22.73
C LEU A 154 10.03 33.77 -21.57
N VAL A 155 10.84 34.40 -20.71
CA VAL A 155 10.31 35.22 -19.60
C VAL A 155 9.59 36.46 -20.12
N GLU A 156 10.13 37.14 -21.13
CA GLU A 156 9.49 38.30 -21.78
C GLU A 156 8.12 37.92 -22.32
N MET A 157 8.03 36.83 -23.09
CA MET A 157 6.78 36.38 -23.69
C MET A 157 5.82 35.78 -22.65
N GLY A 158 6.33 35.14 -21.59
CA GLY A 158 5.52 34.67 -20.46
C GLY A 158 4.80 35.82 -19.74
N LYS A 159 5.48 36.96 -19.56
CA LYS A 159 4.86 38.17 -18.98
C LYS A 159 3.82 38.79 -19.91
N GLU A 160 4.06 38.80 -21.22
CA GLU A 160 3.04 39.25 -22.19
C GLU A 160 1.83 38.31 -22.22
N ALA A 161 2.06 37.00 -22.13
CA ALA A 161 1.01 35.99 -22.02
C ALA A 161 0.14 36.18 -20.77
N GLN A 162 0.75 36.44 -19.60
CA GLN A 162 0.03 36.66 -18.34
C GLN A 162 -0.87 37.91 -18.35
N LYS A 163 -0.72 38.83 -19.31
CA LYS A 163 -1.63 39.98 -19.46
C LYS A 163 -2.99 39.59 -20.01
N VAL A 164 -3.08 38.48 -20.74
CA VAL A 164 -4.28 38.09 -21.49
C VAL A 164 -4.82 36.72 -21.10
N GLY A 165 -4.00 35.85 -20.51
CA GLY A 165 -4.39 34.51 -20.13
C GLY A 165 -3.57 33.94 -18.98
N VAL A 166 -3.73 32.64 -18.72
CA VAL A 166 -3.12 31.93 -17.60
C VAL A 166 -2.12 30.90 -18.13
N ILE A 167 -0.90 30.90 -17.61
CA ILE A 167 0.09 29.88 -17.94
C ILE A 167 -0.29 28.57 -17.23
N LYS A 168 -0.55 27.52 -18.01
CA LYS A 168 -1.07 26.22 -17.53
C LYS A 168 -0.07 25.08 -17.64
N GLY A 169 1.11 25.32 -18.19
CA GLY A 169 2.15 24.29 -18.29
C GLY A 169 3.36 24.73 -19.09
N ILE A 170 4.43 23.95 -18.95
CA ILE A 170 5.70 24.15 -19.67
C ILE A 170 6.02 22.85 -20.44
N LEU A 171 6.36 22.98 -21.71
CA LEU A 171 6.79 21.87 -22.57
C LEU A 171 8.27 22.03 -22.88
N LEU A 172 9.03 20.96 -22.67
CA LEU A 172 10.42 20.81 -23.09
C LEU A 172 10.51 19.65 -24.08
N HIS A 173 11.24 19.86 -25.18
CA HIS A 173 11.62 18.75 -26.05
C HIS A 173 13.11 18.77 -26.34
N GLN A 174 13.74 17.65 -26.01
CA GLN A 174 15.17 17.43 -26.16
C GLN A 174 15.56 17.17 -27.63
N GLY A 175 16.72 17.66 -28.03
CA GLY A 175 17.37 17.37 -29.32
C GLY A 175 18.65 16.56 -29.12
N GLU A 176 19.59 16.67 -30.07
CA GLU A 176 20.80 15.85 -30.10
C GLU A 176 21.82 16.27 -29.05
N THR A 177 21.95 17.59 -28.86
CA THR A 177 22.95 18.19 -27.98
C THR A 177 22.58 17.91 -26.53
N ASN A 178 23.53 17.47 -25.71
CA ASN A 178 23.38 16.91 -24.35
C ASN A 178 23.09 15.40 -24.25
N THR A 179 23.04 14.66 -25.36
CA THR A 179 22.93 13.19 -25.32
C THR A 179 24.01 12.57 -24.44
N GLY A 180 23.60 11.75 -23.46
CA GLY A 180 24.50 11.06 -22.53
C GLY A 180 24.98 11.87 -21.33
N GLN A 181 24.58 13.14 -21.19
CA GLN A 181 24.95 13.96 -20.02
C GLN A 181 24.06 13.66 -18.81
N SER A 182 24.58 12.90 -17.84
CA SER A 182 23.82 12.46 -16.66
C SER A 182 23.31 13.59 -15.76
N ASN A 183 23.95 14.78 -15.80
CA ASN A 183 23.52 15.95 -15.02
C ASN A 183 22.42 16.78 -15.71
N TRP A 184 21.98 16.41 -16.91
CA TRP A 184 20.96 17.15 -17.66
C TRP A 184 19.62 17.35 -16.89
N PRO A 185 19.06 16.37 -16.15
CA PRO A 185 17.82 16.57 -15.38
C PRO A 185 17.94 17.69 -14.33
N SER A 186 19.08 17.80 -13.66
CA SER A 186 19.35 18.86 -12.69
C SER A 186 19.44 20.24 -13.35
N ARG A 187 19.96 20.31 -14.58
CA ARG A 187 20.03 21.55 -15.37
C ARG A 187 18.63 21.98 -15.83
N VAL A 188 17.81 21.04 -16.28
CA VAL A 188 16.38 21.28 -16.60
C VAL A 188 15.61 21.79 -15.39
N LYS A 189 15.83 21.21 -14.20
CA LYS A 189 15.23 21.69 -12.95
C LYS A 189 15.60 23.14 -12.64
N ALA A 190 16.84 23.54 -12.87
CA ALA A 190 17.26 24.93 -12.67
C ALA A 190 16.47 25.88 -13.59
N VAL A 191 16.40 25.58 -14.89
CA VAL A 191 15.64 26.38 -15.87
C VAL A 191 14.16 26.45 -15.51
N TYR A 192 13.54 25.33 -15.14
CA TYR A 192 12.15 25.27 -14.73
C TYR A 192 11.87 26.12 -13.48
N ASN A 193 12.69 25.98 -12.43
CA ASN A 193 12.55 26.78 -11.21
C ASN A 193 12.76 28.27 -11.46
N ASP A 194 13.73 28.63 -12.33
CA ASP A 194 13.97 30.01 -12.71
C ASP A 194 12.75 30.61 -13.44
N LEU A 195 12.13 29.86 -14.37
CA LEU A 195 10.89 30.28 -15.04
C LEU A 195 9.73 30.47 -14.05
N LEU A 196 9.55 29.55 -13.10
CA LEU A 196 8.52 29.68 -12.08
C LEU A 196 8.72 30.96 -11.25
N ASN A 197 9.96 31.20 -10.82
CA ASN A 197 10.30 32.37 -10.00
C ASN A 197 10.13 33.69 -10.78
N ASP A 198 10.64 33.77 -12.00
CA ASP A 198 10.64 35.01 -12.79
C ASP A 198 9.25 35.40 -13.33
N LEU A 199 8.33 34.44 -13.38
CA LEU A 199 6.93 34.62 -13.80
C LEU A 199 5.94 34.58 -12.63
N GLY A 200 6.40 34.36 -11.39
CA GLY A 200 5.52 34.27 -10.22
C GLY A 200 4.54 33.09 -10.28
N LEU A 201 4.96 31.98 -10.90
CA LEU A 201 4.17 30.76 -11.05
C LEU A 201 4.44 29.79 -9.90
N LYS A 202 3.45 28.98 -9.56
CA LYS A 202 3.58 27.92 -8.56
C LYS A 202 3.84 26.58 -9.25
N SER A 203 4.78 25.82 -8.71
CA SER A 203 5.15 24.51 -9.25
C SER A 203 4.00 23.50 -9.24
N ALA A 204 2.98 23.66 -8.40
CA ALA A 204 1.79 22.80 -8.37
C ALA A 204 0.83 23.05 -9.57
N ASP A 205 0.79 24.29 -10.08
CA ASP A 205 -0.18 24.71 -11.10
C ASP A 205 0.37 24.62 -12.54
N VAL A 206 1.69 24.48 -12.68
CA VAL A 206 2.39 24.58 -13.97
C VAL A 206 3.28 23.35 -14.17
N PRO A 207 2.73 22.22 -14.65
CA PRO A 207 3.49 20.99 -14.88
C PRO A 207 4.56 21.16 -15.98
N LEU A 208 5.64 20.38 -15.89
CA LEU A 208 6.65 20.25 -16.94
C LEU A 208 6.47 18.95 -17.75
N LEU A 209 6.20 19.04 -19.05
CA LEU A 209 6.16 17.88 -19.95
C LEU A 209 7.43 17.79 -20.77
N VAL A 210 8.10 16.63 -20.75
CA VAL A 210 9.40 16.41 -21.40
C VAL A 210 9.34 15.26 -22.39
N GLY A 211 9.68 15.49 -23.65
CA GLY A 211 9.57 14.51 -24.73
C GLY A 211 10.81 13.65 -24.89
N GLU A 212 10.63 12.34 -25.04
CA GLU A 212 11.67 11.41 -25.47
C GLU A 212 12.16 11.76 -26.90
N VAL A 213 13.44 11.50 -27.18
CA VAL A 213 13.99 11.56 -28.53
C VAL A 213 13.71 10.26 -29.29
N VAL A 214 13.96 10.25 -30.61
CA VAL A 214 13.82 9.02 -31.43
C VAL A 214 14.57 7.88 -30.76
N ARG A 215 13.85 6.80 -30.48
CA ARG A 215 14.39 5.69 -29.68
C ARG A 215 15.38 4.85 -30.48
N SER A 216 16.31 4.21 -29.79
CA SER A 216 17.34 3.36 -30.41
C SER A 216 16.73 2.18 -31.19
N ASP A 217 15.62 1.61 -30.70
CA ASP A 217 14.87 0.54 -31.37
C ASP A 217 14.14 1.01 -32.64
N GLN A 218 14.01 2.31 -32.83
CA GLN A 218 13.49 2.95 -34.04
C GLN A 218 14.60 3.57 -34.90
N GLY A 219 15.86 3.19 -34.67
CA GLY A 219 17.02 3.70 -35.43
C GLY A 219 17.53 5.07 -34.97
N GLY A 220 17.04 5.60 -33.85
CA GLY A 220 17.44 6.90 -33.33
C GLY A 220 18.87 6.92 -32.78
N GLN A 221 19.72 7.81 -33.29
CA GLN A 221 21.12 7.93 -32.85
C GLN A 221 21.26 8.46 -31.42
N CYS A 222 20.31 9.26 -30.97
CA CYS A 222 20.30 9.84 -29.62
C CYS A 222 19.44 9.04 -28.62
N GLY A 223 18.93 7.86 -28.99
CA GLY A 223 17.98 7.10 -28.18
C GLY A 223 18.47 6.73 -26.78
N GLY A 224 19.79 6.67 -26.55
CA GLY A 224 20.38 6.52 -25.22
C GLY A 224 20.07 7.66 -24.25
N MET A 225 19.67 8.83 -24.74
CA MET A 225 19.22 9.96 -23.91
C MET A 225 17.91 9.67 -23.16
N ASN A 226 17.07 8.76 -23.67
CA ASN A 226 15.77 8.48 -23.08
C ASN A 226 15.87 7.89 -21.66
N SER A 227 16.94 7.16 -21.33
CA SER A 227 17.19 6.69 -19.96
C SER A 227 17.52 7.82 -18.99
N ILE A 228 18.05 8.94 -19.49
CA ILE A 228 18.33 10.14 -18.70
C ILE A 228 17.06 10.99 -18.55
N ILE A 229 16.27 11.13 -19.62
CA ILE A 229 14.97 11.82 -19.61
C ILE A 229 14.00 11.13 -18.63
N ALA A 230 14.03 9.79 -18.53
CA ALA A 230 13.22 9.02 -17.58
C ALA A 230 13.44 9.41 -16.10
N ASN A 231 14.56 10.06 -15.76
CA ASN A 231 14.87 10.48 -14.39
C ASN A 231 14.36 11.90 -14.04
N VAL A 232 13.74 12.61 -14.98
CA VAL A 232 13.19 13.96 -14.74
C VAL A 232 12.12 13.96 -13.64
N PRO A 233 11.15 13.01 -13.60
CA PRO A 233 10.16 12.94 -12.52
C PRO A 233 10.75 12.78 -11.11
N SER A 234 11.86 12.04 -10.99
CA SER A 234 12.60 11.89 -9.72
C SER A 234 13.26 13.20 -9.26
N THR A 235 13.46 14.15 -10.18
CA THR A 235 14.13 15.43 -9.92
C THR A 235 13.13 16.59 -9.77
N ILE A 236 12.03 16.54 -10.52
CA ILE A 236 10.93 17.52 -10.57
C ILE A 236 9.60 16.77 -10.41
N PRO A 237 9.01 16.69 -9.20
CA PRO A 237 7.83 15.85 -8.96
C PRO A 237 6.59 16.17 -9.80
N ASN A 238 6.35 17.45 -10.14
CA ASN A 238 5.29 17.85 -11.09
C ASN A 238 5.80 17.88 -12.54
N SER A 239 6.33 16.74 -13.01
CA SER A 239 6.78 16.58 -14.39
C SER A 239 6.44 15.22 -14.98
N TYR A 240 6.30 15.17 -16.30
CA TYR A 240 5.83 14.00 -17.03
C TYR A 240 6.67 13.76 -18.29
N VAL A 241 7.00 12.50 -18.56
CA VAL A 241 7.77 12.10 -19.75
C VAL A 241 6.81 11.64 -20.85
N ILE A 242 6.96 12.21 -22.05
CA ILE A 242 6.13 11.88 -23.21
C ILE A 242 6.87 10.87 -24.08
N SER A 243 6.29 9.68 -24.21
CA SER A 243 6.97 8.56 -24.87
C SER A 243 7.04 8.71 -26.38
N ALA A 244 8.21 8.36 -26.94
CA ALA A 244 8.46 8.23 -28.36
C ALA A 244 8.29 6.79 -28.87
N GLN A 245 7.72 5.88 -28.07
CA GLN A 245 7.52 4.47 -28.45
C GLN A 245 6.70 4.36 -29.75
N GLY A 246 7.24 3.62 -30.71
CA GLY A 246 6.63 3.35 -32.01
C GLY A 246 6.68 4.52 -33.00
N LEU A 247 7.40 5.62 -32.70
CA LEU A 247 7.49 6.77 -33.60
C LEU A 247 8.74 6.71 -34.47
N GLY A 248 8.56 6.74 -35.79
CA GLY A 248 9.64 6.71 -36.78
C GLY A 248 10.31 8.08 -37.02
N HIS A 249 11.52 8.07 -37.59
CA HIS A 249 12.28 9.26 -37.95
C HIS A 249 12.14 9.65 -39.44
N LYS A 250 12.50 10.89 -39.80
CA LYS A 250 12.41 11.42 -41.18
C LYS A 250 13.52 10.94 -42.14
N GLY A 251 14.33 9.96 -41.71
CA GLY A 251 15.47 9.42 -42.47
C GLY A 251 16.86 9.95 -42.08
N ASP A 252 16.96 10.90 -41.14
CA ASP A 252 18.25 11.41 -40.62
C ASP A 252 18.67 10.81 -39.27
N ASN A 253 17.87 9.89 -38.73
CA ASN A 253 18.05 9.19 -37.45
C ASN A 253 18.02 10.08 -36.19
N LEU A 254 17.65 11.36 -36.32
CA LEU A 254 17.69 12.34 -35.23
C LEU A 254 16.30 12.94 -34.98
N HIS A 255 15.57 13.22 -36.06
CA HIS A 255 14.30 13.93 -36.00
C HIS A 255 13.13 13.04 -36.40
N PHE A 256 11.98 13.29 -35.78
CA PHE A 256 10.74 12.58 -36.09
C PHE A 256 10.25 12.87 -37.53
N SER A 257 9.56 11.89 -38.13
CA SER A 257 8.80 12.12 -39.36
C SER A 257 7.65 13.12 -39.11
N SER A 258 7.07 13.72 -40.17
CA SER A 258 5.89 14.59 -40.00
C SER A 258 4.75 13.87 -39.27
N ALA A 259 4.43 12.63 -39.65
CA ALA A 259 3.40 11.83 -38.97
C ALA A 259 3.74 11.56 -37.49
N SER A 260 5.01 11.31 -37.20
CA SER A 260 5.50 11.10 -35.85
C SER A 260 5.40 12.37 -35.01
N TYR A 261 5.69 13.56 -35.55
CA TYR A 261 5.51 14.82 -34.82
C TYR A 261 4.04 15.12 -34.49
N ARG A 262 3.10 14.76 -35.39
CA ARG A 262 1.65 14.87 -35.12
C ARG A 262 1.25 14.00 -33.93
N THR A 263 1.61 12.71 -34.01
CA THR A 263 1.33 11.72 -32.96
C THR A 263 1.99 12.13 -31.64
N LEU A 264 3.21 12.66 -31.68
CA LEU A 264 3.90 13.09 -30.47
C LEU A 264 3.22 14.32 -29.86
N GLY A 265 2.80 15.29 -30.68
CA GLY A 265 2.00 16.42 -30.23
C GLY A 265 0.67 16.02 -29.59
N GLU A 266 -0.03 15.05 -30.19
CA GLU A 266 -1.22 14.42 -29.61
C GLU A 266 -0.92 13.83 -28.24
N ARG A 267 0.16 13.06 -28.08
CA ARG A 267 0.56 12.50 -26.77
C ARG A 267 0.89 13.57 -25.72
N TYR A 268 1.54 14.67 -26.12
CA TYR A 268 1.74 15.82 -25.23
C TYR A 268 0.38 16.41 -24.79
N ALA A 269 -0.58 16.51 -25.70
CA ALA A 269 -1.90 17.05 -25.40
C ALA A 269 -2.71 16.11 -24.53
N GLU A 270 -2.75 14.81 -24.84
CA GLU A 270 -3.40 13.78 -24.02
C GLU A 270 -2.87 13.81 -22.59
N GLN A 271 -1.54 13.87 -22.42
CA GLN A 271 -0.96 13.96 -21.08
C GLN A 271 -1.33 15.28 -20.40
N MET A 272 -1.34 16.40 -21.12
CA MET A 272 -1.76 17.68 -20.57
C MET A 272 -3.25 17.72 -20.23
N LEU A 273 -4.11 17.11 -21.05
CA LEU A 273 -5.55 16.97 -20.82
C LEU A 273 -5.78 16.14 -19.55
N LYS A 274 -5.05 15.04 -19.35
CA LYS A 274 -5.07 14.27 -18.08
C LYS A 274 -4.66 15.12 -16.88
N VAL A 275 -3.60 15.91 -17.01
CA VAL A 275 -3.15 16.82 -15.93
C VAL A 275 -4.17 17.94 -15.67
N LEU A 276 -4.88 18.40 -16.71
CA LEU A 276 -5.96 19.38 -16.64
C LEU A 276 -7.34 18.76 -16.34
N LYS A 277 -7.42 17.43 -16.26
CA LYS A 277 -8.62 16.60 -16.02
C LYS A 277 -9.70 16.67 -17.13
N TYR A 278 -9.30 16.50 -18.40
CA TYR A 278 -10.17 16.36 -19.59
C TYR A 278 -9.83 15.03 -20.31
N ASP A 279 -10.81 14.19 -20.70
CA ASP A 279 -10.59 12.91 -21.43
C ASP A 279 -11.33 12.87 -22.80
N GLU A 280 -10.76 12.20 -23.82
CA GLU A 280 -11.09 12.28 -25.27
C GLU A 280 -12.40 11.61 -25.74
N GLY A 281 -13.42 11.51 -24.89
CA GLY A 281 -14.55 10.59 -25.08
C GLY A 281 -15.89 11.15 -25.56
N GLN A 282 -16.05 12.41 -26.02
CA GLN A 282 -17.38 12.91 -26.48
C GLN A 282 -17.26 14.00 -27.56
N GLY A 283 -17.74 13.73 -28.77
CA GLY A 283 -17.87 14.74 -29.84
C GLY A 283 -19.30 15.28 -29.96
N GLY A 284 -19.47 16.60 -29.73
CA GLY A 284 -20.59 17.41 -30.25
C GLY A 284 -21.73 17.80 -29.30
N GLU A 285 -21.44 18.74 -28.37
CA GLU A 285 -22.31 19.76 -27.76
C GLU A 285 -23.74 19.42 -27.24
N GLN A 286 -23.87 19.27 -25.92
CA GLN A 286 -24.21 20.36 -25.00
C GLN A 286 -23.77 19.92 -23.60
N GLY A 287 -22.54 20.31 -23.28
CA GLY A 287 -21.72 19.74 -22.22
C GLY A 287 -21.83 20.46 -20.88
N GLY A 288 -21.84 19.64 -19.84
CA GLY A 288 -21.75 20.02 -18.43
C GLY A 288 -21.84 18.76 -17.56
N GLY A 289 -21.13 17.71 -17.95
CA GLY A 289 -20.96 16.46 -17.19
C GLY A 289 -19.51 16.35 -16.75
N GLU A 290 -19.25 16.49 -15.46
CA GLU A 290 -18.02 16.08 -14.78
C GLU A 290 -17.83 14.56 -14.95
N GLN A 291 -16.58 14.15 -15.10
CA GLN A 291 -16.04 12.92 -14.54
C GLN A 291 -14.51 12.99 -14.64
N GLY A 292 -13.82 12.51 -13.61
CA GLY A 292 -12.45 12.02 -13.75
C GLY A 292 -11.32 12.93 -13.26
N GLY A 293 -11.35 13.33 -11.98
CA GLY A 293 -10.16 13.76 -11.24
C GLY A 293 -9.44 12.57 -10.58
N GLY A 294 -8.16 12.37 -10.88
CA GLY A 294 -7.24 11.61 -10.03
C GLY A 294 -6.64 12.53 -8.95
N SER A 295 -7.02 12.26 -7.69
CA SER A 295 -6.48 12.79 -6.42
C SER A 295 -5.01 12.30 -6.26
N SER A 296 -4.06 12.98 -5.60
CA SER A 296 -4.15 13.46 -4.21
C SER A 296 -3.21 14.62 -3.89
N SER A 297 -3.76 15.83 -3.89
CA SER A 297 -3.76 16.62 -2.65
C SER A 297 -5.17 16.43 -2.09
N ASP A 298 -5.30 15.84 -0.91
CA ASP A 298 -6.59 15.50 -0.31
C ASP A 298 -7.36 16.76 0.11
N CYS A 299 -8.03 17.37 -0.86
CA CYS A 299 -9.02 18.40 -0.63
C CYS A 299 -10.36 17.88 -1.17
N VAL A 300 -11.19 17.38 -0.27
CA VAL A 300 -12.54 16.90 -0.57
C VAL A 300 -13.47 18.09 -0.78
N ASP A 301 -14.24 18.14 -1.89
CA ASP A 301 -15.37 19.06 -2.00
C ASP A 301 -16.50 18.52 -1.10
N PRO A 302 -16.79 19.14 0.05
CA PRO A 302 -17.84 18.64 0.92
C PRO A 302 -19.20 18.63 0.24
N CYS A 303 -19.45 19.55 -0.70
CA CYS A 303 -20.75 19.68 -1.38
C CYS A 303 -21.04 18.53 -2.35
N SER A 304 -20.02 17.78 -2.79
CA SER A 304 -20.19 16.61 -3.65
C SER A 304 -20.50 15.32 -2.87
N MET A 305 -20.34 15.32 -1.54
CA MET A 305 -20.63 14.19 -0.67
C MET A 305 -22.14 14.00 -0.49
N LYS A 306 -22.75 13.05 -1.21
CA LYS A 306 -24.18 12.71 -1.09
C LYS A 306 -24.47 11.48 -0.23
N THR A 307 -23.44 10.77 0.18
CA THR A 307 -23.54 9.52 0.95
C THR A 307 -24.11 9.81 2.33
N LYS A 308 -25.18 9.10 2.70
CA LYS A 308 -25.62 9.05 4.10
C LYS A 308 -24.75 8.06 4.84
N TYR A 309 -24.24 8.46 6.00
CA TYR A 309 -23.56 7.54 6.90
C TYR A 309 -24.62 6.79 7.72
N SER A 310 -24.57 5.46 7.72
CA SER A 310 -25.33 4.59 8.61
C SER A 310 -24.44 4.07 9.74
N GLY A 311 -25.01 3.39 10.76
CA GLY A 311 -24.24 2.78 11.85
C GLY A 311 -23.71 3.72 12.94
N GLY A 312 -24.30 4.91 13.14
CA GLY A 312 -23.84 5.90 14.14
C GLY A 312 -24.19 5.58 15.61
N LYS A 313 -23.43 6.15 16.55
CA LYS A 313 -23.63 5.98 18.00
C LYS A 313 -24.56 7.05 18.60
N SER A 314 -25.66 6.63 19.21
CA SER A 314 -26.60 7.53 19.89
C SER A 314 -26.05 8.12 21.19
N VAL A 315 -26.31 9.41 21.40
CA VAL A 315 -25.94 10.24 22.55
C VAL A 315 -27.23 10.70 23.22
N SER A 316 -27.45 10.25 24.46
CA SER A 316 -28.67 10.53 25.22
C SER A 316 -28.42 11.46 26.41
N GLY A 317 -29.41 12.30 26.73
CA GLY A 317 -29.34 13.24 27.86
C GLY A 317 -28.62 14.56 27.55
N ASN A 318 -28.49 15.42 28.57
CA ASN A 318 -27.70 16.65 28.50
C ASN A 318 -26.27 16.31 28.90
N VAL A 319 -25.38 16.17 27.93
CA VAL A 319 -24.06 15.57 28.11
C VAL A 319 -23.02 16.25 27.23
N ARG A 320 -21.79 16.33 27.75
CA ARG A 320 -20.57 16.63 27.00
C ARG A 320 -19.60 15.46 27.20
N GLN A 321 -19.12 14.86 26.12
CA GLN A 321 -18.21 13.71 26.19
C GLN A 321 -17.26 13.66 24.98
N GLU A 322 -16.10 13.05 25.16
CA GLU A 322 -15.16 12.77 24.07
C GLU A 322 -15.73 11.65 23.17
N VAL A 323 -15.61 11.80 21.84
CA VAL A 323 -16.16 10.86 20.84
C VAL A 323 -15.07 10.26 19.94
N GLY A 324 -13.81 10.35 20.35
CA GLY A 324 -12.65 9.84 19.62
C GLY A 324 -11.89 10.94 18.86
N ASN A 325 -10.64 10.66 18.50
CA ASN A 325 -9.74 11.58 17.80
C ASN A 325 -9.66 12.98 18.47
N GLY A 326 -9.76 13.12 19.80
CA GLY A 326 -9.70 14.44 20.44
C GLY A 326 -10.92 15.36 20.24
N TYR A 327 -11.98 14.90 19.56
CA TYR A 327 -13.23 15.65 19.40
C TYR A 327 -14.21 15.40 20.54
N HIS A 328 -14.99 16.43 20.85
CA HIS A 328 -16.02 16.36 21.89
C HIS A 328 -17.40 16.63 21.30
N VAL A 329 -18.35 15.76 21.62
CA VAL A 329 -19.78 15.97 21.36
C VAL A 329 -20.43 16.65 22.56
N GLU A 330 -21.42 17.47 22.27
CA GLU A 330 -22.28 18.05 23.28
C GLU A 330 -23.73 18.11 22.80
N GLN A 331 -24.63 17.55 23.62
CA GLN A 331 -26.07 17.71 23.49
C GLN A 331 -26.59 18.45 24.72
N TRP A 332 -27.44 19.44 24.52
CA TRP A 332 -28.19 20.08 25.60
C TRP A 332 -29.61 20.42 25.16
N ARG A 333 -30.57 20.27 26.06
CA ARG A 333 -31.96 20.66 25.81
C ARG A 333 -32.67 21.20 27.05
N ASP A 334 -33.60 22.12 26.83
CA ASP A 334 -34.56 22.63 27.82
C ASP A 334 -35.98 22.10 27.54
N GLY A 335 -36.38 21.03 28.23
CA GLY A 335 -37.64 20.32 27.99
C GLY A 335 -37.71 19.62 26.63
N GLY A 336 -38.87 19.05 26.30
CA GLY A 336 -39.10 18.37 25.00
C GLY A 336 -38.23 17.12 24.74
N GLY A 337 -38.34 16.60 23.52
CA GLY A 337 -37.55 15.47 23.02
C GLY A 337 -36.37 15.91 22.16
N GLY A 338 -35.29 15.14 22.16
CA GLY A 338 -34.17 15.36 21.25
C GLY A 338 -33.14 14.22 21.31
N ASP A 339 -32.69 13.82 20.13
CA ASP A 339 -31.78 12.71 19.89
C ASP A 339 -30.59 13.17 19.06
N LEU A 340 -29.40 12.72 19.44
CA LEU A 340 -28.15 12.98 18.73
C LEU A 340 -27.46 11.66 18.45
N THR A 341 -27.02 11.44 17.22
CA THR A 341 -26.25 10.28 16.78
C THR A 341 -24.96 10.77 16.15
N VAL A 342 -23.81 10.24 16.55
CA VAL A 342 -22.49 10.60 16.01
C VAL A 342 -21.90 9.45 15.22
N PHE A 343 -21.30 9.73 14.06
CA PHE A 343 -20.80 8.71 13.12
C PHE A 343 -19.26 8.57 13.17
N GLY A 344 -18.69 8.55 14.39
CA GLY A 344 -17.24 8.58 14.62
C GLY A 344 -16.48 7.42 13.94
N GLY A 345 -15.32 7.72 13.36
CA GLY A 345 -14.43 6.74 12.70
C GLY A 345 -14.32 6.86 11.17
N LYS A 346 -15.29 7.51 10.50
CA LYS A 346 -15.28 7.72 9.03
C LYS A 346 -15.22 9.20 8.61
N ALA A 347 -15.78 10.11 9.41
CA ALA A 347 -15.65 11.56 9.28
C ALA A 347 -15.71 12.19 10.69
N ASP A 348 -14.64 12.88 11.07
CA ASP A 348 -14.30 13.29 12.43
C ASP A 348 -15.36 14.06 13.24
N CYS A 349 -16.32 14.74 12.60
CA CYS A 349 -17.36 15.54 13.24
C CYS A 349 -18.79 15.27 12.70
N ALA A 350 -19.02 14.18 11.95
CA ALA A 350 -20.35 13.85 11.39
C ALA A 350 -21.37 13.45 12.46
N PHE A 351 -22.57 14.03 12.39
CA PHE A 351 -23.66 13.75 13.34
C PHE A 351 -25.06 13.97 12.74
N LYS A 352 -26.04 13.24 13.29
CA LYS A 352 -27.47 13.43 13.05
C LYS A 352 -28.12 13.91 14.34
N ALA A 353 -28.91 14.96 14.27
CA ALA A 353 -29.66 15.46 15.40
C ALA A 353 -31.13 15.62 15.04
N SER A 354 -32.01 15.30 15.96
CA SER A 354 -33.45 15.55 15.82
C SER A 354 -34.02 16.08 17.13
N TRP A 355 -35.07 16.89 17.03
CA TRP A 355 -35.73 17.51 18.17
C TRP A 355 -37.25 17.49 18.01
N SER A 356 -37.94 17.52 19.14
CA SER A 356 -39.39 17.61 19.19
C SER A 356 -39.84 18.50 20.35
N ASN A 357 -40.29 19.70 20.00
CA ASN A 357 -40.81 20.75 20.88
C ASN A 357 -39.88 21.06 22.07
N SER A 358 -38.56 21.00 21.86
CA SER A 358 -37.57 21.43 22.85
C SER A 358 -37.53 22.96 22.91
N GLY A 359 -37.56 23.56 24.11
CA GLY A 359 -37.53 25.02 24.26
C GLY A 359 -36.23 25.62 23.71
N ASP A 360 -35.12 24.94 23.97
CA ASP A 360 -33.80 25.19 23.41
C ASP A 360 -33.13 23.83 23.22
N TYR A 361 -32.54 23.56 22.06
CA TYR A 361 -31.87 22.30 21.73
C TYR A 361 -30.57 22.59 21.02
N LEU A 362 -29.47 22.01 21.51
CA LEU A 362 -28.13 22.13 20.96
C LEU A 362 -27.57 20.74 20.69
N ALA A 363 -27.02 20.57 19.49
CA ALA A 363 -26.19 19.44 19.08
C ALA A 363 -24.92 19.97 18.41
N ARG A 364 -23.76 19.59 18.93
CA ARG A 364 -22.47 20.08 18.41
C ARG A 364 -21.31 19.12 18.60
N VAL A 365 -20.37 19.12 17.66
CA VAL A 365 -19.14 18.29 17.67
C VAL A 365 -17.94 19.13 17.27
N GLY A 366 -16.82 19.03 18.00
CA GLY A 366 -15.57 19.72 17.63
C GLY A 366 -14.56 19.89 18.77
N TYR A 367 -13.71 20.90 18.65
CA TYR A 367 -12.65 21.25 19.60
C TYR A 367 -13.18 21.69 20.97
N TYR A 368 -12.52 21.23 22.04
CA TYR A 368 -12.81 21.59 23.43
C TYR A 368 -11.53 21.59 24.27
N ASP A 369 -11.23 22.72 24.94
CA ASP A 369 -10.08 22.85 25.86
C ASP A 369 -10.54 23.01 27.32
N GLY A 370 -11.64 23.75 27.55
CA GLY A 370 -12.17 23.98 28.89
C GLY A 370 -11.29 24.88 29.80
N SER A 371 -9.99 25.01 29.50
CA SER A 371 -8.96 25.61 30.34
C SER A 371 -8.62 27.06 30.02
N ASN A 372 -9.19 27.62 28.94
CA ASN A 372 -8.95 28.96 28.35
C ASN A 372 -7.48 29.40 28.21
N SER A 373 -6.54 28.46 28.18
CA SER A 373 -5.11 28.72 28.22
C SER A 373 -4.51 29.09 26.86
N LYS A 374 -5.19 28.75 25.75
CA LYS A 374 -4.71 28.93 24.38
C LYS A 374 -5.45 30.03 23.64
N LYS A 375 -4.72 30.92 22.96
CA LYS A 375 -5.30 31.82 21.95
C LYS A 375 -5.54 31.05 20.66
N TYR A 376 -6.41 31.58 19.79
CA TYR A 376 -6.63 30.95 18.48
C TYR A 376 -5.33 30.84 17.65
N THR A 377 -4.39 31.76 17.83
CA THR A 377 -3.07 31.71 17.19
C THR A 377 -2.20 30.54 17.66
N ASP A 378 -2.39 30.07 18.90
CA ASP A 378 -1.66 28.91 19.44
C ASP A 378 -2.19 27.59 18.86
N LEU A 379 -3.46 27.60 18.44
CA LEU A 379 -4.13 26.49 17.75
C LEU A 379 -3.84 26.45 16.25
N GLY A 380 -3.09 27.40 15.69
CA GLY A 380 -2.79 27.47 14.26
C GLY A 380 -3.99 27.88 13.40
N GLU A 381 -4.01 27.44 12.15
CA GLU A 381 -5.18 27.64 11.28
C GLU A 381 -6.27 26.63 11.69
N ILE A 382 -7.47 27.14 11.96
CA ILE A 382 -8.65 26.37 12.38
C ILE A 382 -9.61 26.37 11.20
N HIS A 383 -9.87 25.18 10.67
CA HIS A 383 -10.75 24.97 9.52
C HIS A 383 -11.88 24.02 9.88
N ALA A 384 -13.05 24.24 9.30
CA ALA A 384 -14.17 23.31 9.38
C ALA A 384 -14.72 23.02 7.98
N VAL A 385 -15.09 21.77 7.73
CA VAL A 385 -15.67 21.32 6.47
C VAL A 385 -16.96 20.58 6.79
N TYR A 386 -18.04 20.86 6.05
CA TYR A 386 -19.35 20.29 6.35
C TYR A 386 -20.21 20.08 5.10
N ASN A 387 -21.10 19.09 5.16
CA ASN A 387 -22.28 18.92 4.32
C ASN A 387 -23.38 18.33 5.20
N TYR A 388 -24.59 18.87 5.11
CA TYR A 388 -25.72 18.33 5.84
C TYR A 388 -27.03 18.42 5.05
N THR A 389 -27.96 17.54 5.43
CA THR A 389 -29.37 17.67 5.09
C THR A 389 -30.16 18.12 6.30
N LYS A 390 -31.29 18.79 6.08
CA LYS A 390 -32.15 19.25 7.16
C LYS A 390 -33.62 19.15 6.80
N SER A 391 -34.48 18.87 7.78
CA SER A 391 -35.92 18.73 7.59
C SER A 391 -36.71 19.27 8.78
N GLY A 392 -37.98 19.60 8.59
CA GLY A 392 -38.83 20.17 9.64
C GLY A 392 -38.59 21.66 9.89
N ASN A 393 -38.77 22.11 11.14
CA ASN A 393 -38.65 23.52 11.52
C ASN A 393 -38.05 23.71 12.93
N GLY A 394 -37.44 24.87 13.16
CA GLY A 394 -36.87 25.26 14.46
C GLY A 394 -37.84 26.01 15.38
N GLY A 395 -39.15 25.89 15.19
CA GLY A 395 -40.17 26.43 16.12
C GLY A 395 -40.35 27.95 16.17
N GLY A 396 -39.56 28.71 15.40
CA GLY A 396 -39.77 30.13 15.13
C GLY A 396 -39.16 31.11 16.14
N SER A 397 -38.52 30.66 17.22
CA SER A 397 -37.84 31.58 18.16
C SER A 397 -36.40 31.89 17.77
N TYR A 398 -35.62 30.87 17.36
CA TYR A 398 -34.26 30.95 16.79
C TYR A 398 -33.79 29.63 16.21
N SER A 399 -32.82 29.71 15.30
CA SER A 399 -32.09 28.54 14.81
C SER A 399 -30.74 28.92 14.20
N TYR A 400 -29.68 28.19 14.51
CA TYR A 400 -28.34 28.40 14.00
C TYR A 400 -27.72 27.09 13.53
N ILE A 401 -27.18 27.10 12.32
CA ILE A 401 -26.38 26.01 11.77
C ILE A 401 -25.05 26.61 11.32
N GLY A 402 -23.92 26.05 11.79
CA GLY A 402 -22.59 26.59 11.48
C GLY A 402 -21.55 26.28 12.55
N ILE A 403 -20.76 27.27 12.97
CA ILE A 403 -19.72 27.13 14.00
C ILE A 403 -20.13 27.88 15.27
N TYR A 404 -19.84 27.27 16.42
CA TYR A 404 -20.10 27.81 17.74
C TYR A 404 -18.88 27.71 18.66
N GLY A 405 -18.72 28.66 19.55
CA GLY A 405 -17.86 28.47 20.70
C GLY A 405 -17.83 29.64 21.69
N TRP A 406 -16.95 29.49 22.67
CA TRP A 406 -16.68 30.49 23.69
C TRP A 406 -15.21 30.91 23.71
N THR A 407 -14.97 32.18 24.00
CA THR A 407 -13.70 32.64 24.55
C THR A 407 -13.85 33.05 26.00
N ARG A 408 -12.78 32.94 26.79
CA ARG A 408 -12.76 33.41 28.19
C ARG A 408 -11.57 34.36 28.39
N SER A 409 -11.80 35.43 29.15
CA SER A 409 -10.84 36.55 29.38
C SER A 409 -10.39 37.29 28.11
N PRO A 410 -11.28 38.06 27.43
CA PRO A 410 -12.68 38.34 27.78
C PRO A 410 -13.66 37.21 27.46
N LEU A 411 -14.78 37.20 28.21
CA LEU A 411 -15.86 36.23 28.04
C LEU A 411 -16.72 36.63 26.83
N ILE A 412 -16.70 35.80 25.79
CA ILE A 412 -17.45 36.02 24.54
C ILE A 412 -18.08 34.70 24.10
N GLU A 413 -19.36 34.75 23.76
CA GLU A 413 -20.05 33.70 23.02
C GLU A 413 -20.08 34.08 21.54
N TYR A 414 -19.71 33.16 20.66
CA TYR A 414 -19.64 33.47 19.23
C TYR A 414 -20.29 32.41 18.34
N TYR A 415 -20.82 32.89 17.22
CA TYR A 415 -21.47 32.09 16.18
C TYR A 415 -20.96 32.54 14.80
N ILE A 416 -20.55 31.58 13.97
CA ILE A 416 -20.44 31.75 12.51
C ILE A 416 -21.64 31.02 11.91
N VAL A 417 -22.62 31.80 11.46
CA VAL A 417 -23.92 31.29 11.02
C VAL A 417 -23.88 31.08 9.51
N GLU A 418 -23.83 29.80 9.13
CA GLU A 418 -23.78 29.33 7.76
C GLU A 418 -25.18 29.10 7.17
N ASP A 419 -26.15 28.71 8.01
CA ASP A 419 -27.57 28.54 7.65
C ASP A 419 -28.49 28.60 8.89
N SER A 420 -29.81 28.55 8.66
CA SER A 420 -30.87 28.63 9.67
C SER A 420 -32.16 27.95 9.20
N PHE A 421 -32.97 27.42 10.12
CA PHE A 421 -34.36 27.00 9.86
C PHE A 421 -35.34 28.17 9.80
N THR A 422 -34.88 29.38 10.13
CA THR A 422 -35.70 30.58 10.11
C THR A 422 -35.03 31.62 9.21
N PRO A 423 -35.18 31.49 7.87
CA PRO A 423 -34.52 32.36 6.90
C PRO A 423 -34.96 33.82 7.06
N ASN A 424 -34.06 34.76 6.75
CA ASN A 424 -34.24 36.22 6.87
C ASN A 424 -34.11 36.83 8.26
N GLY A 425 -33.45 36.14 9.21
CA GLY A 425 -33.17 36.70 10.54
C GLY A 425 -34.40 36.87 11.42
N GLY A 426 -35.56 36.32 11.01
CA GLY A 426 -36.77 36.21 11.81
C GLY A 426 -36.62 35.05 12.78
N GLY A 427 -35.79 35.22 13.79
CA GLY A 427 -35.55 34.19 14.78
C GLY A 427 -34.16 34.23 15.36
N MET A 428 -33.11 34.84 14.81
CA MET A 428 -31.90 34.97 15.63
C MET A 428 -32.29 35.75 16.90
N PHE A 429 -31.83 35.37 18.09
CA PHE A 429 -32.22 35.96 19.38
C PHE A 429 -31.94 37.49 19.38
N TRP A 430 -32.83 38.25 18.76
CA TRP A 430 -32.81 39.70 18.58
C TRP A 430 -33.77 40.36 19.56
N ASP A 431 -34.07 39.66 20.65
CA ASP A 431 -35.02 40.10 21.66
C ASP A 431 -34.66 41.52 22.13
N GLN A 432 -35.43 42.49 21.63
CA GLN A 432 -35.35 43.90 22.01
C GLN A 432 -35.60 44.10 23.50
N SER A 433 -36.14 43.10 24.20
CA SER A 433 -36.39 43.10 25.64
C SER A 433 -35.23 42.55 26.50
N ARG A 434 -34.19 41.95 25.90
CA ARG A 434 -33.03 41.40 26.64
C ARG A 434 -31.73 42.16 26.37
N ASN A 435 -31.69 43.41 26.83
CA ASN A 435 -30.48 44.16 27.17
C ASN A 435 -29.39 44.36 26.08
N GLY A 436 -29.78 44.98 24.97
CA GLY A 436 -28.86 45.73 24.10
C GLY A 436 -28.93 45.31 22.64
N GLN A 437 -29.24 46.24 21.73
CA GLN A 437 -29.23 45.97 20.28
C GLN A 437 -27.82 45.53 19.86
N ALA A 438 -27.72 44.35 19.23
CA ALA A 438 -26.49 43.95 18.58
C ALA A 438 -26.18 44.95 17.45
N ALA A 439 -25.10 45.70 17.61
CA ALA A 439 -24.69 46.70 16.64
C ALA A 439 -23.92 46.01 15.51
N THR A 440 -24.24 46.35 14.27
CA THR A 440 -23.41 45.96 13.11
C THR A 440 -22.04 46.64 13.25
N LYS A 441 -20.98 45.83 13.31
CA LYS A 441 -19.59 46.30 13.35
C LYS A 441 -19.01 46.52 11.96
N GLY A 442 -19.45 45.75 10.97
CA GLY A 442 -19.02 45.87 9.59
C GLY A 442 -19.29 44.58 8.81
N THR A 443 -18.87 44.58 7.54
CA THR A 443 -18.87 43.40 6.68
C THR A 443 -17.45 43.04 6.30
N TYR A 444 -17.18 41.76 6.10
CA TYR A 444 -15.89 41.25 5.63
C TYR A 444 -16.10 39.99 4.78
N THR A 445 -15.10 39.59 4.03
CA THR A 445 -15.17 38.42 3.14
C THR A 445 -14.21 37.36 3.63
N VAL A 446 -14.66 36.10 3.64
CA VAL A 446 -13.85 34.89 3.87
C VAL A 446 -14.36 33.84 2.90
N ASP A 447 -13.45 33.09 2.27
CA ASP A 447 -13.78 32.02 1.32
C ASP A 447 -14.69 32.48 0.17
N GLY A 448 -14.51 33.74 -0.27
CA GLY A 448 -15.28 34.34 -1.35
C GLY A 448 -16.71 34.76 -0.99
N VAL A 449 -17.13 34.66 0.27
CA VAL A 449 -18.47 35.04 0.72
C VAL A 449 -18.44 36.15 1.77
N THR A 450 -19.38 37.09 1.65
CA THR A 450 -19.52 38.21 2.57
C THR A 450 -20.26 37.81 3.83
N TYR A 451 -19.71 38.18 4.98
CA TYR A 451 -20.31 38.05 6.30
C TYR A 451 -20.60 39.42 6.91
N THR A 452 -21.72 39.52 7.63
CA THR A 452 -22.04 40.69 8.47
C THR A 452 -21.71 40.38 9.91
N LEU A 453 -20.79 41.16 10.51
CA LEU A 453 -20.43 41.04 11.92
C LEU A 453 -21.36 41.87 12.79
N LYS A 454 -22.03 41.24 13.74
CA LYS A 454 -22.85 41.89 14.77
C LYS A 454 -22.35 41.54 16.16
N VAL A 455 -22.34 42.54 17.05
CA VAL A 455 -21.91 42.37 18.44
C VAL A 455 -22.97 42.96 19.36
N GLY A 456 -23.54 42.13 20.21
CA GLY A 456 -24.48 42.51 21.27
C GLY A 456 -23.90 42.21 22.65
N LYS A 457 -24.54 42.72 23.70
CA LYS A 457 -24.17 42.43 25.09
C LYS A 457 -25.29 41.64 25.75
N ARG A 458 -24.95 40.54 26.42
CA ARG A 458 -25.87 39.75 27.24
C ARG A 458 -25.63 40.12 28.69
N ILE A 459 -26.64 40.65 29.38
CA ILE A 459 -26.53 41.13 30.76
C ILE A 459 -27.16 40.11 31.72
N ASN A 460 -26.39 39.61 32.67
CA ASN A 460 -26.80 38.63 33.69
C ASN A 460 -27.51 37.41 33.08
N GLN A 461 -26.89 36.81 32.06
CA GLN A 461 -27.39 35.61 31.38
C GLN A 461 -26.49 34.40 31.70
N PRO A 462 -26.99 33.17 31.53
CA PRO A 462 -26.17 31.96 31.63
C PRO A 462 -24.99 31.99 30.65
N SER A 463 -23.83 31.51 31.11
CA SER A 463 -22.59 31.35 30.35
C SER A 463 -21.77 30.18 30.90
N ILE A 464 -20.62 29.91 30.27
CA ILE A 464 -19.61 28.96 30.77
C ILE A 464 -19.00 29.34 32.13
N ASP A 465 -19.28 30.55 32.63
CA ASP A 465 -18.85 31.07 33.94
C ASP A 465 -20.05 31.32 34.88
N GLY A 466 -21.19 30.66 34.63
CA GLY A 466 -22.42 30.83 35.39
C GLY A 466 -23.23 32.05 34.92
N THR A 467 -23.91 32.76 35.82
CA THR A 467 -24.65 33.97 35.44
C THR A 467 -23.70 35.16 35.34
N SER A 468 -23.52 35.70 34.14
CA SER A 468 -22.54 36.76 33.87
C SER A 468 -23.01 37.75 32.81
N THR A 469 -22.24 38.82 32.62
CA THR A 469 -22.43 39.76 31.52
C THR A 469 -21.30 39.58 30.51
N PHE A 470 -21.63 39.28 29.26
CA PHE A 470 -20.67 38.93 28.21
C PHE A 470 -21.08 39.52 26.85
N ASP A 471 -20.12 39.59 25.92
CA ASP A 471 -20.42 39.97 24.55
C ASP A 471 -20.84 38.73 23.76
N GLN A 472 -21.83 38.90 22.89
CA GLN A 472 -22.32 37.87 21.98
C GLN A 472 -22.05 38.32 20.54
N VAL A 473 -21.35 37.49 19.79
CA VAL A 473 -20.83 37.82 18.45
C VAL A 473 -21.46 36.91 17.41
N PHE A 474 -22.00 37.50 16.35
CA PHE A 474 -22.55 36.77 15.21
C PHE A 474 -21.87 37.22 13.91
N ALA A 475 -21.23 36.29 13.22
CA ALA A 475 -20.85 36.43 11.82
C ALA A 475 -21.92 35.76 10.97
N ILE A 476 -22.70 36.57 10.26
CA ILE A 476 -23.88 36.09 9.51
C ILE A 476 -23.54 36.05 8.03
N ARG A 477 -23.59 34.87 7.43
CA ARG A 477 -23.34 34.67 6.01
C ARG A 477 -24.42 35.38 5.16
N SER A 478 -24.00 36.04 4.08
CA SER A 478 -24.90 36.75 3.16
C SER A 478 -25.77 35.82 2.29
N SER A 479 -25.33 34.58 2.07
CA SER A 479 -26.06 33.54 1.34
C SER A 479 -25.88 32.19 2.05
N TYR A 480 -26.98 31.60 2.51
CA TYR A 480 -26.92 30.33 3.25
C TYR A 480 -26.52 29.16 2.35
N GLN A 481 -25.82 28.21 2.94
CA GLN A 481 -25.39 26.99 2.27
C GLN A 481 -25.49 25.79 3.22
N THR A 482 -25.77 24.62 2.65
CA THR A 482 -25.88 23.36 3.40
C THR A 482 -24.59 22.54 3.35
N CYS A 483 -23.58 23.02 2.66
CA CYS A 483 -22.27 22.40 2.54
C CYS A 483 -21.20 23.47 2.28
N GLY A 484 -19.96 23.20 2.65
CA GLY A 484 -18.84 24.09 2.38
C GLY A 484 -17.70 24.00 3.39
N HIS A 485 -16.78 24.94 3.27
CA HIS A 485 -15.62 25.14 4.14
C HIS A 485 -15.78 26.45 4.93
N VAL A 486 -15.28 26.47 6.16
CA VAL A 486 -15.20 27.65 7.03
C VAL A 486 -13.78 27.80 7.54
N ASN A 487 -13.07 28.85 7.10
CA ASN A 487 -11.82 29.28 7.73
C ASN A 487 -12.11 30.07 9.02
N VAL A 488 -12.22 29.39 10.16
CA VAL A 488 -12.53 30.02 11.46
C VAL A 488 -11.43 31.02 11.87
N THR A 489 -10.16 30.71 11.58
CA THR A 489 -9.04 31.60 11.89
C THR A 489 -9.13 32.94 11.13
N GLU A 490 -9.54 32.94 9.86
CA GLU A 490 -9.71 34.18 9.09
C GLU A 490 -10.93 34.99 9.56
N HIS A 491 -11.99 34.34 10.04
CA HIS A 491 -13.08 35.04 10.73
C HIS A 491 -12.55 35.79 11.96
N PHE A 492 -11.80 35.13 12.84
CA PHE A 492 -11.24 35.75 14.03
C PHE A 492 -10.31 36.93 13.72
N LYS A 493 -9.43 36.80 12.72
CA LYS A 493 -8.57 37.90 12.24
C LYS A 493 -9.41 39.11 11.79
N ASN A 494 -10.50 38.89 11.06
CA ASN A 494 -11.36 39.99 10.60
C ASN A 494 -12.21 40.61 11.73
N TRP A 495 -12.61 39.82 12.73
CA TRP A 495 -13.30 40.35 13.92
C TRP A 495 -12.40 41.27 14.74
N GLU A 496 -11.12 40.91 14.90
CA GLU A 496 -10.13 41.77 15.55
C GLU A 496 -9.90 43.07 14.78
N LYS A 497 -9.83 43.02 13.44
CA LYS A 497 -9.77 44.22 12.57
C LYS A 497 -10.99 45.13 12.76
N LEU A 498 -12.17 44.55 13.02
CA LEU A 498 -13.42 45.26 13.27
C LEU A 498 -13.64 45.61 14.76
N GLY A 499 -12.63 45.40 15.61
CA GLY A 499 -12.59 45.86 17.00
C GLY A 499 -13.17 44.92 18.05
N VAL A 500 -13.39 43.63 17.72
CA VAL A 500 -13.68 42.57 18.71
C VAL A 500 -12.37 42.14 19.36
N LYS A 501 -12.34 41.99 20.69
CA LYS A 501 -11.15 41.50 21.41
C LYS A 501 -11.39 40.07 21.86
N LEU A 502 -10.81 39.09 21.20
CA LEU A 502 -11.00 37.68 21.54
C LEU A 502 -10.18 37.27 22.78
N GLY A 503 -10.75 36.40 23.62
CA GLY A 503 -10.06 35.77 24.75
C GLY A 503 -9.36 34.47 24.36
N GLY A 504 -8.96 33.68 25.37
CA GLY A 504 -8.50 32.31 25.15
C GLY A 504 -9.67 31.42 24.71
N ILE A 505 -9.44 30.53 23.74
CA ILE A 505 -10.46 29.64 23.18
C ILE A 505 -10.84 28.61 24.23
N TYR A 506 -12.12 28.57 24.60
CA TYR A 506 -12.69 27.57 25.49
C TYR A 506 -13.19 26.35 24.70
N ASP A 507 -13.89 26.60 23.58
CA ASP A 507 -14.31 25.61 22.60
C ASP A 507 -14.57 26.21 21.21
N CYS A 508 -14.63 25.34 20.19
CA CYS A 508 -14.96 25.65 18.79
C CYS A 508 -15.55 24.39 18.14
N LYS A 509 -16.83 24.40 17.75
CA LYS A 509 -17.57 23.20 17.33
C LYS A 509 -18.51 23.47 16.15
N LEU A 510 -18.72 22.47 15.29
CA LEU A 510 -19.83 22.44 14.33
C LEU A 510 -21.15 22.32 15.11
N LEU A 511 -22.16 23.09 14.71
CA LEU A 511 -23.36 23.37 15.51
C LEU A 511 -24.65 23.18 14.70
N CYS A 512 -25.63 22.55 15.34
CA CYS A 512 -27.04 22.83 15.15
C CYS A 512 -27.70 23.24 16.47
N GLU A 513 -28.37 24.39 16.48
CA GLU A 513 -29.11 24.91 17.63
C GLU A 513 -30.48 25.43 17.19
N VAL A 514 -31.53 25.15 17.97
CA VAL A 514 -32.91 25.54 17.68
C VAL A 514 -33.70 25.85 18.96
N GLY A 515 -34.57 26.85 18.88
CA GLY A 515 -35.44 27.28 19.98
C GLY A 515 -36.91 26.91 19.75
N GLY A 516 -37.23 25.62 19.70
CA GLY A 516 -38.59 25.11 19.48
C GLY A 516 -38.76 24.16 18.29
N GLY A 517 -40.02 23.81 18.02
CA GLY A 517 -40.43 23.11 16.79
C GLY A 517 -40.04 21.64 16.75
N SER A 518 -40.16 21.03 15.58
CA SER A 518 -39.78 19.64 15.35
C SER A 518 -39.06 19.53 14.01
N GLY A 519 -37.89 18.90 14.02
CA GLY A 519 -37.07 18.79 12.83
C GLY A 519 -35.82 17.95 13.08
N SER A 520 -35.00 17.87 12.04
CA SER A 520 -33.73 17.16 12.07
C SER A 520 -32.68 17.84 11.20
N VAL A 521 -31.42 17.62 11.57
CA VAL A 521 -30.25 17.88 10.74
C VAL A 521 -29.41 16.61 10.69
N GLU A 522 -28.78 16.34 9.56
CA GLU A 522 -27.89 15.22 9.38
C GLU A 522 -26.66 15.69 8.63
N TYR A 523 -25.56 15.91 9.36
CA TYR A 523 -24.24 16.19 8.81
C TYR A 523 -23.66 14.92 8.20
N THR A 524 -23.96 14.75 6.91
CA THR A 524 -23.49 13.67 6.04
C THR A 524 -22.01 13.80 5.67
N CYS A 525 -21.38 14.92 5.98
CA CYS A 525 -19.93 15.10 5.99
C CYS A 525 -19.60 16.18 7.02
N ALA A 526 -18.67 15.94 7.94
CA ALA A 526 -18.21 17.00 8.84
C ALA A 526 -16.84 16.69 9.43
N SER A 527 -15.95 17.69 9.44
CA SER A 527 -14.64 17.64 10.10
C SER A 527 -14.18 19.04 10.54
N MET A 528 -13.25 19.09 11.50
CA MET A 528 -12.61 20.31 11.97
C MET A 528 -11.11 20.06 12.24
N SER A 529 -10.22 20.90 11.73
CA SER A 529 -8.76 20.77 11.94
C SER A 529 -8.18 21.93 12.76
N TRP A 530 -7.09 21.63 13.50
CA TRP A 530 -6.25 22.60 14.21
C TRP A 530 -4.83 22.03 14.41
N LYS A 531 -3.89 22.86 14.88
CA LYS A 531 -2.49 22.46 15.09
C LYS A 531 -2.36 21.31 16.10
N GLY A 532 -1.78 20.20 15.63
CA GLY A 532 -1.56 18.98 16.42
C GLY A 532 -2.72 17.98 16.37
N GLN A 533 -3.72 18.23 15.53
CA GLN A 533 -4.87 17.36 15.29
C GLN A 533 -4.82 16.83 13.85
N ASN A 534 -4.78 15.50 13.69
CA ASN A 534 -4.86 14.88 12.37
C ASN A 534 -6.33 14.62 12.03
N SER A 535 -6.83 15.20 10.93
CA SER A 535 -8.17 14.88 10.45
C SER A 535 -8.16 13.62 9.58
N SER A 536 -9.17 12.75 9.75
CA SER A 536 -9.47 11.64 8.84
C SER A 536 -9.88 12.09 7.42
N LEU A 537 -10.19 13.38 7.23
CA LEU A 537 -10.46 13.99 5.91
C LEU A 537 -9.27 14.79 5.34
N GLY A 538 -8.06 14.66 5.91
CA GLY A 538 -6.87 15.38 5.47
C GLY A 538 -6.81 16.85 5.94
N ASP A 539 -5.64 17.49 5.79
CA ASP A 539 -5.40 18.89 6.19
C ASP A 539 -6.09 19.87 5.22
N LEU A 540 -7.37 20.16 5.47
CA LEU A 540 -8.26 20.97 4.62
C LEU A 540 -8.02 22.49 4.74
N SER A 541 -6.77 22.95 4.60
CA SER A 541 -6.43 24.37 4.50
C SER A 541 -6.73 24.95 3.11
N CYS A 542 -8.01 24.97 2.71
CA CYS A 542 -8.44 25.72 1.54
C CYS A 542 -8.62 27.18 1.93
N SER A 543 -7.71 28.07 1.53
CA SER A 543 -7.95 29.52 1.58
C SER A 543 -8.17 30.07 0.17
N GLU A 544 -9.42 30.55 -0.02
CA GLU A 544 -9.91 31.58 -0.97
C GLU A 544 -9.59 31.45 -2.48
N GLY A 545 -10.54 31.33 -3.42
CA GLY A 545 -12.00 31.37 -3.37
C GLY A 545 -12.61 31.37 -4.79
N GLY A 546 -13.86 30.91 -4.89
CA GLY A 546 -14.76 31.06 -6.06
C GLY A 546 -14.95 29.80 -6.90
N SER A 547 -15.65 28.77 -6.40
CA SER A 547 -17.12 28.60 -6.45
C SER A 547 -17.69 28.24 -7.85
N GLN A 548 -17.73 26.93 -8.05
CA GLN A 548 -18.84 26.08 -8.49
C GLN A 548 -19.55 26.24 -9.85
N GLY A 549 -19.65 25.07 -10.48
CA GLY A 549 -20.69 24.62 -11.40
C GLY A 549 -20.08 23.66 -12.42
N GLY A 550 -20.04 22.34 -12.27
CA GLY A 550 -20.79 21.39 -11.45
C GLY A 550 -21.21 20.21 -12.33
N GLY A 551 -21.36 19.01 -11.76
CA GLY A 551 -22.16 17.89 -12.28
C GLY A 551 -21.48 16.60 -12.78
N GLY A 552 -21.03 15.74 -11.89
CA GLY A 552 -20.39 14.44 -12.07
C GLY A 552 -19.66 14.14 -10.77
N SER A 553 -20.53 14.03 -9.76
CA SER A 553 -20.50 12.96 -8.80
C SER A 553 -19.12 12.36 -8.64
N THR A 554 -18.47 12.67 -7.51
CA THR A 554 -17.96 11.55 -6.71
C THR A 554 -19.18 10.68 -6.39
N GLU A 555 -19.61 9.89 -7.38
CA GLU A 555 -20.18 8.60 -7.12
C GLU A 555 -19.23 8.01 -6.11
N VAL A 556 -19.77 7.53 -4.99
CA VAL A 556 -18.98 6.64 -4.16
C VAL A 556 -18.60 5.53 -5.12
N VAL A 557 -17.36 5.51 -5.61
CA VAL A 557 -17.05 4.56 -6.68
C VAL A 557 -17.14 3.20 -6.02
N GLN A 558 -18.04 2.34 -6.52
CA GLN A 558 -18.10 0.95 -6.11
C GLN A 558 -16.70 0.36 -6.28
N LYS A 559 -16.14 -0.15 -5.20
CA LYS A 559 -14.83 -0.80 -5.19
C LYS A 559 -14.96 -2.14 -4.47
N PRO A 560 -14.13 -3.13 -4.81
CA PRO A 560 -14.02 -4.32 -3.98
C PRO A 560 -13.76 -3.91 -2.53
N TYR A 561 -14.52 -4.47 -1.61
CA TYR A 561 -14.31 -4.24 -0.18
C TYR A 561 -12.92 -4.69 0.29
N LYS A 562 -12.38 -5.73 -0.38
CA LYS A 562 -11.00 -6.21 -0.22
C LYS A 562 -10.30 -6.12 -1.58
N GLU A 563 -10.24 -7.24 -2.29
CA GLU A 563 -9.78 -7.33 -3.68
C GLU A 563 -10.89 -7.92 -4.56
N ALA A 564 -10.71 -7.88 -5.88
CA ALA A 564 -11.64 -8.53 -6.80
C ALA A 564 -11.63 -10.05 -6.58
N PHE A 565 -12.79 -10.67 -6.39
CA PHE A 565 -12.89 -12.12 -6.21
C PHE A 565 -12.50 -12.85 -7.50
N VAL A 566 -11.51 -13.72 -7.44
CA VAL A 566 -11.07 -14.50 -8.60
C VAL A 566 -12.07 -15.61 -8.91
N ILE A 567 -12.52 -15.72 -10.18
CA ILE A 567 -13.47 -16.75 -10.64
C ILE A 567 -12.78 -17.67 -11.67
N PRO A 568 -12.74 -19.01 -11.48
CA PRO A 568 -13.46 -19.80 -10.46
C PRO A 568 -13.00 -19.51 -9.02
N GLY A 569 -13.96 -19.46 -8.08
CA GLY A 569 -13.73 -19.08 -6.68
C GLY A 569 -15.01 -18.84 -5.87
N LEU A 570 -14.87 -18.43 -4.61
CA LEU A 570 -15.96 -18.21 -3.66
C LEU A 570 -16.13 -16.71 -3.34
N VAL A 571 -17.38 -16.24 -3.36
CA VAL A 571 -17.81 -14.88 -3.05
C VAL A 571 -18.66 -14.91 -1.78
N GLU A 572 -18.08 -14.45 -0.66
CA GLU A 572 -18.79 -14.31 0.63
C GLU A 572 -19.81 -13.17 0.55
N ALA A 573 -21.04 -13.41 1.00
CA ALA A 573 -22.15 -12.50 0.77
C ALA A 573 -22.00 -11.18 1.52
N GLU A 574 -21.47 -11.20 2.74
CA GLU A 574 -21.19 -10.03 3.57
C GLU A 574 -19.97 -9.22 3.12
N ASN A 575 -19.19 -9.74 2.16
CA ASN A 575 -18.07 -9.04 1.53
C ASN A 575 -18.48 -8.33 0.24
N TYR A 576 -19.72 -7.83 0.18
CA TYR A 576 -20.20 -6.97 -0.90
C TYR A 576 -19.33 -5.72 -1.05
N ASP A 577 -19.30 -5.15 -2.24
CA ASP A 577 -18.42 -4.02 -2.56
C ASP A 577 -18.67 -2.81 -1.64
N VAL A 578 -17.63 -2.00 -1.43
CA VAL A 578 -17.79 -0.71 -0.75
C VAL A 578 -18.24 0.33 -1.76
N GLY A 579 -19.24 1.11 -1.37
CA GLY A 579 -19.91 2.03 -2.29
C GLY A 579 -21.13 2.72 -1.69
N GLY A 580 -21.57 2.29 -0.50
CA GLY A 580 -22.74 2.84 0.17
C GLY A 580 -24.07 2.36 -0.42
N ASN A 581 -25.13 2.60 0.35
CA ASN A 581 -26.49 2.21 0.01
C ASN A 581 -26.97 2.91 -1.27
N GLY A 582 -27.52 2.14 -2.21
CA GLY A 582 -27.97 2.54 -3.54
C GLY A 582 -26.91 2.46 -4.64
N ASN A 583 -25.69 2.02 -4.32
CA ASN A 583 -24.58 2.00 -5.28
C ASN A 583 -23.73 0.72 -5.27
N ALA A 584 -23.34 0.16 -4.11
CA ALA A 584 -22.69 -1.18 -4.05
C ALA A 584 -23.57 -2.26 -3.40
N TYR A 585 -24.59 -1.80 -2.69
CA TYR A 585 -25.68 -2.60 -2.15
C TYR A 585 -26.92 -1.71 -2.10
N TYR A 586 -28.09 -2.31 -1.98
CA TYR A 586 -29.30 -1.61 -1.60
C TYR A 586 -29.91 -2.27 -0.38
N ASP A 587 -29.99 -1.51 0.70
CA ASP A 587 -30.72 -1.84 1.92
C ASP A 587 -31.90 -0.88 2.04
N SER A 588 -33.09 -1.41 2.33
CA SER A 588 -34.29 -0.58 2.39
C SER A 588 -34.43 0.20 3.70
N ASP A 589 -33.61 -0.08 4.71
CA ASP A 589 -33.56 0.67 5.95
C ASP A 589 -32.13 1.07 6.41
N ASP A 590 -32.07 1.95 7.42
CA ASP A 590 -30.81 2.55 7.92
C ASP A 590 -30.36 1.88 9.25
N THR A 591 -31.04 0.82 9.68
CA THR A 591 -30.85 0.17 10.97
C THR A 591 -30.20 -1.17 10.74
N ASN A 592 -29.02 -1.38 11.32
CA ASN A 592 -28.46 -2.72 11.36
C ASN A 592 -29.23 -3.54 12.41
N GLU A 593 -30.26 -4.28 11.97
CA GLU A 593 -31.01 -5.30 12.70
C GLU A 593 -30.22 -6.62 12.82
N GLY A 594 -29.17 -6.74 11.99
CA GLY A 594 -28.15 -7.75 12.08
C GLY A 594 -27.56 -7.92 13.49
N ASP A 595 -27.45 -9.16 13.95
CA ASP A 595 -26.80 -9.48 15.22
C ASP A 595 -25.29 -9.75 15.06
N ALA A 596 -24.74 -9.61 13.85
CA ALA A 596 -23.32 -9.70 13.57
C ALA A 596 -22.58 -8.39 13.86
N LYS A 597 -21.33 -8.50 14.32
CA LYS A 597 -20.44 -7.35 14.55
C LYS A 597 -19.51 -7.11 13.36
N TYR A 598 -20.04 -7.30 12.15
CA TYR A 598 -19.30 -7.19 10.90
C TYR A 598 -19.93 -6.10 10.04
N ARG A 599 -19.14 -5.17 9.53
CA ARG A 599 -19.60 -4.01 8.73
C ARG A 599 -20.80 -3.26 9.35
N THR A 600 -20.79 -3.12 10.68
CA THR A 600 -21.85 -2.44 11.45
C THR A 600 -21.92 -0.92 11.19
N ASP A 601 -20.92 -0.42 10.48
CA ASP A 601 -20.75 0.94 10.01
C ASP A 601 -21.42 1.18 8.63
N GLU A 602 -22.20 0.22 8.15
CA GLU A 602 -22.99 0.21 6.93
C GLU A 602 -24.41 -0.35 7.16
N GLY A 603 -25.32 -0.09 6.21
CA GLY A 603 -26.76 -0.37 6.38
C GLY A 603 -27.15 -1.83 6.23
N VAL A 604 -26.36 -2.64 5.50
CA VAL A 604 -26.70 -4.04 5.25
C VAL A 604 -26.81 -4.82 6.54
N ASP A 605 -27.95 -5.47 6.70
CA ASP A 605 -28.20 -6.39 7.79
C ASP A 605 -27.36 -7.66 7.66
N ILE A 606 -26.38 -7.77 8.55
CA ILE A 606 -25.52 -8.95 8.63
C ILE A 606 -25.89 -9.70 9.90
N VAL A 607 -26.42 -10.89 9.70
CA VAL A 607 -26.81 -11.80 10.77
C VAL A 607 -25.72 -12.82 11.02
N LYS A 608 -25.70 -13.37 12.23
CA LYS A 608 -24.92 -14.57 12.50
C LYS A 608 -25.64 -15.77 11.90
N GLY A 609 -25.02 -16.38 10.90
CA GLY A 609 -25.57 -17.54 10.21
C GLY A 609 -24.59 -18.05 9.16
N GLY A 610 -24.86 -19.23 8.61
CA GLY A 610 -24.00 -19.85 7.60
C GLY A 610 -22.64 -20.24 8.16
N THR A 611 -21.58 -19.92 7.42
CA THR A 611 -20.19 -20.13 7.81
C THR A 611 -19.67 -19.07 8.78
N GLY A 612 -20.49 -18.08 9.13
CA GLY A 612 -20.15 -17.13 10.19
C GLY A 612 -21.02 -15.89 10.21
N ASN A 613 -20.98 -15.15 9.13
CA ASN A 613 -21.85 -14.03 8.86
C ASN A 613 -22.66 -14.37 7.61
N ALA A 614 -23.90 -13.94 7.57
CA ALA A 614 -24.72 -14.01 6.38
C ALA A 614 -25.43 -12.67 6.23
N VAL A 615 -25.72 -12.27 5.00
CA VAL A 615 -26.65 -11.16 4.79
C VAL A 615 -28.05 -11.69 5.08
N GLY A 616 -28.75 -11.07 6.03
CA GLY A 616 -30.05 -11.51 6.54
C GLY A 616 -31.03 -10.34 6.61
N TYR A 617 -32.22 -10.57 7.17
CA TYR A 617 -33.32 -9.58 7.19
C TYR A 617 -33.70 -9.02 5.81
N THR A 618 -33.29 -9.71 4.74
CA THR A 618 -33.38 -9.19 3.38
C THR A 618 -34.82 -9.03 2.91
N THR A 619 -35.07 -8.06 2.06
CA THR A 619 -36.35 -7.90 1.36
C THR A 619 -36.22 -8.23 -0.12
N SER A 620 -37.32 -8.63 -0.76
CA SER A 620 -37.38 -8.97 -2.20
C SER A 620 -37.06 -7.80 -3.16
N SER A 621 -36.78 -6.61 -2.62
CA SER A 621 -36.29 -5.45 -3.37
C SER A 621 -34.78 -5.22 -3.26
N GLU A 622 -34.10 -5.89 -2.33
CA GLU A 622 -32.69 -5.64 -2.00
C GLU A 622 -31.73 -6.41 -2.89
N TRP A 623 -30.49 -5.92 -2.93
CA TRP A 623 -29.44 -6.49 -3.75
C TRP A 623 -28.04 -6.13 -3.23
N LEU A 624 -27.07 -6.95 -3.62
CA LEU A 624 -25.65 -6.82 -3.29
C LEU A 624 -24.81 -6.95 -4.57
N GLU A 625 -23.73 -6.17 -4.68
CA GLU A 625 -22.78 -6.26 -5.79
C GLU A 625 -21.36 -6.62 -5.32
N TYR A 626 -20.62 -7.29 -6.19
CA TYR A 626 -19.27 -7.79 -5.95
C TYR A 626 -18.40 -7.61 -7.19
N THR A 627 -17.18 -7.10 -7.02
CA THR A 627 -16.19 -7.06 -8.09
C THR A 627 -15.54 -8.44 -8.23
N ILE A 628 -15.65 -9.08 -9.41
CA ILE A 628 -15.06 -10.40 -9.72
C ILE A 628 -14.01 -10.29 -10.84
N ASP A 629 -12.98 -11.13 -10.83
CA ASP A 629 -11.97 -11.28 -11.91
C ASP A 629 -12.01 -12.71 -12.47
N VAL A 630 -12.71 -12.87 -13.59
CA VAL A 630 -12.97 -14.14 -14.26
C VAL A 630 -11.76 -14.53 -15.09
N LYS A 631 -11.07 -15.61 -14.72
CA LYS A 631 -9.82 -16.02 -15.37
C LYS A 631 -10.02 -16.64 -16.74
N LYS A 632 -11.22 -17.13 -17.05
CA LYS A 632 -11.49 -17.87 -18.30
C LYS A 632 -12.93 -17.65 -18.76
N THR A 633 -13.13 -17.43 -20.06
CA THR A 633 -14.48 -17.37 -20.61
C THR A 633 -15.11 -18.77 -20.56
N SER A 634 -16.19 -18.95 -19.80
CA SER A 634 -16.87 -20.25 -19.64
C SER A 634 -18.28 -20.09 -19.07
N LYS A 635 -19.08 -21.16 -19.13
CA LYS A 635 -20.17 -21.36 -18.15
C LYS A 635 -19.58 -21.76 -16.82
N TYR A 636 -20.27 -21.51 -15.73
CA TYR A 636 -19.84 -21.88 -14.39
C TYR A 636 -20.97 -22.60 -13.66
N ASP A 637 -20.62 -23.63 -12.91
CA ASP A 637 -21.54 -24.24 -11.96
C ASP A 637 -21.54 -23.38 -10.68
N VAL A 638 -22.74 -22.98 -10.26
CA VAL A 638 -22.97 -22.08 -9.14
C VAL A 638 -23.55 -22.86 -7.98
N VAL A 639 -23.00 -22.65 -6.80
CA VAL A 639 -23.55 -23.11 -5.52
C VAL A 639 -23.73 -21.91 -4.61
N ALA A 640 -24.95 -21.68 -4.10
CA ALA A 640 -25.22 -20.64 -3.10
C ALA A 640 -25.75 -21.27 -1.81
N SER A 641 -25.12 -20.94 -0.68
CA SER A 641 -25.57 -21.35 0.65
C SER A 641 -26.59 -20.34 1.16
N ALA A 642 -27.86 -20.74 1.26
CA ALA A 642 -28.95 -19.85 1.64
C ALA A 642 -29.98 -20.50 2.56
N SER A 643 -30.69 -19.68 3.33
CA SER A 643 -31.69 -20.11 4.30
C SER A 643 -32.94 -19.22 4.24
N ASN A 644 -34.11 -19.82 4.43
CA ASN A 644 -35.34 -19.08 4.67
C ASN A 644 -36.25 -19.86 5.62
N GLY A 645 -36.65 -19.20 6.70
CA GLY A 645 -37.43 -19.79 7.77
C GLY A 645 -38.94 -19.88 7.51
N SER A 646 -39.47 -19.21 6.50
CA SER A 646 -40.93 -19.01 6.39
C SER A 646 -41.50 -19.05 4.97
N GLY A 647 -40.64 -19.15 3.96
CA GLY A 647 -41.03 -19.25 2.56
C GLY A 647 -39.90 -19.80 1.68
N ASP A 648 -40.20 -19.96 0.40
CA ASP A 648 -39.22 -20.44 -0.58
C ASP A 648 -38.13 -19.40 -0.85
N ILE A 649 -36.92 -19.89 -1.15
CA ILE A 649 -35.76 -19.08 -1.48
C ILE A 649 -35.76 -18.80 -2.98
N SER A 650 -35.59 -17.54 -3.36
CA SER A 650 -35.37 -17.12 -4.74
C SER A 650 -34.34 -16.02 -4.79
N MET A 651 -33.31 -16.18 -5.62
CA MET A 651 -32.29 -15.17 -5.89
C MET A 651 -31.88 -15.20 -7.36
N ASP A 652 -31.66 -14.02 -7.94
CA ASP A 652 -31.18 -13.89 -9.31
C ASP A 652 -29.74 -13.38 -9.33
N LEU A 653 -28.91 -14.01 -10.18
CA LEU A 653 -27.53 -13.58 -10.41
C LEU A 653 -27.42 -12.84 -11.73
N TYR A 654 -26.75 -11.69 -11.69
CA TYR A 654 -26.42 -10.90 -12.87
C TYR A 654 -24.91 -10.69 -12.94
N VAL A 655 -24.35 -10.68 -14.15
CA VAL A 655 -22.98 -10.23 -14.42
C VAL A 655 -23.06 -9.09 -15.40
N ASP A 656 -22.53 -7.92 -15.02
CA ASP A 656 -22.64 -6.66 -15.77
C ASP A 656 -24.10 -6.36 -16.19
N ASP A 657 -25.01 -6.46 -15.22
CA ASP A 657 -26.48 -6.30 -15.37
C ASP A 657 -27.17 -7.27 -16.34
N GLN A 658 -26.48 -8.29 -16.84
CA GLN A 658 -27.09 -9.38 -17.59
C GLN A 658 -27.38 -10.56 -16.67
N LYS A 659 -28.64 -11.00 -16.63
CA LYS A 659 -29.04 -12.16 -15.81
C LYS A 659 -28.35 -13.43 -16.33
N VAL A 660 -27.54 -14.07 -15.48
CA VAL A 660 -26.77 -15.27 -15.84
C VAL A 660 -27.30 -16.56 -15.21
N ALA A 661 -28.00 -16.48 -14.08
CA ALA A 661 -28.60 -17.64 -13.41
C ALA A 661 -29.76 -17.24 -12.48
N THR A 662 -30.59 -18.22 -12.13
CA THR A 662 -31.57 -18.13 -11.02
C THR A 662 -31.29 -19.27 -10.06
N LEU A 663 -31.21 -18.94 -8.78
CA LEU A 663 -31.11 -19.88 -7.67
C LEU A 663 -32.47 -19.92 -6.98
N SER A 664 -33.04 -21.13 -6.87
CA SER A 664 -34.35 -21.34 -6.24
C SER A 664 -34.32 -22.59 -5.38
N GLY A 665 -34.94 -22.52 -4.20
CA GLY A 665 -35.07 -23.65 -3.29
C GLY A 665 -36.33 -23.54 -2.44
N ALA A 666 -36.74 -24.66 -1.85
CA ALA A 666 -37.82 -24.65 -0.89
C ALA A 666 -37.38 -23.98 0.42
N GLN A 667 -38.35 -23.62 1.26
CA GLN A 667 -38.09 -23.25 2.65
C GLN A 667 -37.18 -24.28 3.35
N THR A 668 -36.11 -23.81 3.99
CA THR A 668 -35.05 -24.67 4.56
C THR A 668 -35.23 -24.92 6.06
N GLY A 669 -35.89 -24.00 6.78
CA GLY A 669 -36.14 -24.15 8.23
C GLY A 669 -37.57 -23.80 8.62
N ASN A 670 -38.22 -24.58 9.49
CA ASN A 670 -39.59 -24.31 9.94
C ASN A 670 -39.64 -23.20 11.01
N ASN A 671 -39.78 -21.94 10.57
CA ASN A 671 -39.58 -20.70 11.34
C ASN A 671 -38.18 -20.56 11.93
N LYS A 672 -37.18 -20.98 11.16
CA LYS A 672 -35.77 -20.96 11.51
C LYS A 672 -34.95 -20.46 10.33
N TRP A 673 -34.23 -19.36 10.53
CA TRP A 673 -33.42 -18.70 9.50
C TRP A 673 -31.94 -19.10 9.54
N ASP A 674 -31.59 -20.03 10.43
CA ASP A 674 -30.25 -20.57 10.63
C ASP A 674 -30.02 -21.94 9.95
N VAL A 675 -30.97 -22.43 9.14
CA VAL A 675 -30.86 -23.72 8.43
C VAL A 675 -30.52 -23.46 6.97
N TYR A 676 -29.24 -23.59 6.61
CA TYR A 676 -28.75 -23.29 5.26
C TYR A 676 -28.74 -24.54 4.37
N GLU A 677 -29.19 -24.38 3.13
CA GLU A 677 -29.10 -25.40 2.08
C GLU A 677 -28.37 -24.85 0.86
N ASN A 678 -27.73 -25.75 0.11
CA ASN A 678 -27.03 -25.41 -1.11
C ASN A 678 -28.01 -25.38 -2.30
N LEU A 679 -28.22 -24.20 -2.84
CA LEU A 679 -28.93 -23.99 -4.10
C LEU A 679 -27.92 -24.10 -5.24
N THR A 680 -28.28 -24.83 -6.31
CA THR A 680 -27.40 -25.02 -7.46
C THR A 680 -28.02 -24.45 -8.74
N ALA A 681 -27.17 -23.89 -9.59
CA ALA A 681 -27.52 -23.43 -10.93
C ALA A 681 -26.30 -23.52 -11.84
N THR A 682 -26.50 -23.37 -13.15
CA THR A 682 -25.38 -23.18 -14.10
C THR A 682 -25.58 -21.85 -14.79
N THR A 683 -24.52 -21.05 -14.87
CA THR A 683 -24.58 -19.74 -15.52
C THR A 683 -24.73 -19.88 -17.04
N THR A 684 -25.24 -18.83 -17.69
CA THR A 684 -24.86 -18.54 -19.07
C THR A 684 -23.35 -18.29 -19.16
N GLU A 685 -22.78 -18.25 -20.37
CA GLU A 685 -21.36 -17.97 -20.53
C GLU A 685 -20.99 -16.60 -19.94
N ILE A 686 -19.96 -16.58 -19.10
CA ILE A 686 -19.34 -15.38 -18.54
C ILE A 686 -17.97 -15.20 -19.19
N LYS A 687 -17.64 -13.98 -19.62
CA LYS A 687 -16.37 -13.68 -20.29
C LYS A 687 -15.23 -13.59 -19.27
N SER A 688 -14.00 -13.78 -19.74
CA SER A 688 -12.81 -13.55 -18.92
C SER A 688 -12.52 -12.06 -18.79
N GLY A 689 -12.12 -11.62 -17.61
CA GLY A 689 -11.84 -10.24 -17.26
C GLY A 689 -12.51 -9.84 -15.96
N LYS A 690 -12.39 -8.56 -15.60
CA LYS A 690 -13.08 -7.99 -14.44
C LYS A 690 -14.55 -7.71 -14.77
N HIS A 691 -15.45 -8.13 -13.89
CA HIS A 691 -16.90 -7.98 -14.02
C HIS A 691 -17.54 -7.61 -12.67
N ILE A 692 -18.79 -7.15 -12.69
CA ILE A 692 -19.61 -6.97 -11.48
C ILE A 692 -20.62 -8.11 -11.39
N LEU A 693 -20.53 -8.92 -10.34
CA LEU A 693 -21.54 -9.91 -9.96
C LEU A 693 -22.57 -9.23 -9.05
N LYS A 694 -23.85 -9.29 -9.42
CA LYS A 694 -24.98 -8.79 -8.61
C LYS A 694 -25.88 -9.93 -8.18
N VAL A 695 -26.22 -9.93 -6.89
CA VAL A 695 -27.19 -10.85 -6.29
C VAL A 695 -28.43 -10.05 -5.92
N LYS A 696 -29.57 -10.42 -6.50
CA LYS A 696 -30.86 -9.79 -6.19
C LYS A 696 -31.77 -10.76 -5.47
N PHE A 697 -32.26 -10.38 -4.30
CA PHE A 697 -33.19 -11.19 -3.52
C PHE A 697 -34.58 -11.16 -4.16
N GLY A 698 -35.13 -12.34 -4.47
CA GLY A 698 -36.43 -12.52 -5.11
C GLY A 698 -37.56 -12.90 -4.14
N SER A 699 -37.22 -13.22 -2.89
CA SER A 699 -38.15 -13.45 -1.79
C SER A 699 -37.65 -12.77 -0.50
N ASN A 700 -38.55 -12.50 0.44
CA ASN A 700 -38.20 -11.83 1.70
C ASN A 700 -37.58 -12.83 2.69
N ASN A 701 -36.77 -12.29 3.61
CA ASN A 701 -36.09 -12.98 4.70
C ASN A 701 -35.20 -14.13 4.23
N ASN A 702 -34.51 -13.93 3.10
CA ASN A 702 -33.46 -14.85 2.68
C ASN A 702 -32.19 -14.49 3.45
N ASN A 703 -31.62 -15.47 4.11
CA ASN A 703 -30.24 -15.35 4.57
C ASN A 703 -29.33 -15.94 3.49
N LEU A 704 -28.32 -15.19 3.06
CA LEU A 704 -27.31 -15.62 2.09
C LEU A 704 -25.93 -15.58 2.74
N ASP A 705 -25.24 -16.70 2.69
CA ASP A 705 -23.91 -16.93 3.27
C ASP A 705 -22.82 -16.73 2.21
N TYR A 706 -22.80 -17.55 1.15
CA TYR A 706 -21.85 -17.36 0.04
C TYR A 706 -22.40 -17.81 -1.31
N ILE A 707 -21.69 -17.44 -2.38
CA ILE A 707 -21.84 -17.95 -3.75
C ILE A 707 -20.49 -18.46 -4.27
N LYS A 708 -20.43 -19.71 -4.71
CA LYS A 708 -19.26 -20.33 -5.35
C LYS A 708 -19.51 -20.54 -6.83
N LEU A 709 -18.56 -20.14 -7.69
CA LEU A 709 -18.56 -20.39 -9.13
C LEU A 709 -17.37 -21.30 -9.49
N SER A 710 -17.66 -22.48 -10.03
CA SER A 710 -16.66 -23.51 -10.42
C SER A 710 -16.68 -23.77 -11.93
N GLU A 711 -15.56 -24.21 -12.51
CA GLU A 711 -15.58 -24.69 -13.91
C GLU A 711 -16.58 -25.86 -14.05
N PRO A 712 -17.30 -25.99 -15.18
CA PRO A 712 -18.29 -27.03 -15.37
C PRO A 712 -17.63 -28.39 -15.29
N ASP A 713 -18.14 -29.25 -14.43
CA ASP A 713 -17.57 -30.57 -14.23
C ASP A 713 -17.90 -31.44 -15.46
N THR A 714 -16.92 -31.64 -16.35
CA THR A 714 -17.09 -32.53 -17.52
C THR A 714 -17.08 -34.03 -17.16
N THR A 715 -17.10 -34.33 -15.85
CA THR A 715 -16.98 -35.68 -15.32
C THR A 715 -18.03 -35.96 -14.25
N SER A 716 -19.30 -36.20 -14.66
CA SER A 716 -20.18 -37.02 -13.81
C SER A 716 -21.30 -37.72 -14.57
N GLN A 717 -21.20 -39.05 -14.61
CA GLN A 717 -22.35 -39.93 -14.44
C GLN A 717 -22.11 -40.78 -13.19
N GLY A 718 -22.96 -40.56 -12.18
CA GLY A 718 -23.48 -41.53 -11.19
C GLY A 718 -22.50 -42.27 -10.28
N GLU A 719 -22.65 -42.12 -8.97
CA GLU A 719 -23.40 -43.08 -8.14
C GLU A 719 -23.46 -42.66 -6.66
N GLN A 720 -24.56 -43.08 -6.01
CA GLN A 720 -24.95 -42.85 -4.62
C GLN A 720 -24.27 -43.83 -3.65
N GLY A 721 -24.25 -43.49 -2.34
CA GLY A 721 -24.32 -44.51 -1.27
C GLY A 721 -23.54 -44.17 0.00
N GLY A 722 -24.25 -43.95 1.11
CA GLY A 722 -23.69 -43.53 2.40
C GLY A 722 -23.16 -44.63 3.33
N GLY A 723 -22.67 -44.20 4.50
CA GLY A 723 -22.28 -45.07 5.62
C GLY A 723 -21.64 -44.33 6.80
N SER A 724 -22.40 -44.19 7.88
CA SER A 724 -22.04 -43.66 9.22
C SER A 724 -20.96 -44.49 9.95
N HIS A 725 -20.11 -43.86 10.79
CA HIS A 725 -19.49 -44.29 12.08
C HIS A 725 -18.69 -43.06 12.62
N GLY A 726 -18.66 -42.59 13.88
CA GLY A 726 -19.15 -43.06 15.17
C GLY A 726 -18.05 -42.99 16.27
N GLY A 727 -17.86 -41.84 16.95
CA GLY A 727 -17.12 -41.65 18.23
C GLY A 727 -15.60 -41.43 18.10
N GLY A 728 -14.88 -40.66 18.93
CA GLY A 728 -15.10 -39.85 20.14
C GLY A 728 -13.73 -39.24 20.52
N GLY A 729 -13.69 -37.97 20.96
CA GLY A 729 -12.49 -37.11 20.85
C GLY A 729 -11.47 -37.07 22.01
N SER A 730 -10.45 -36.21 21.84
CA SER A 730 -9.80 -35.41 22.90
C SER A 730 -8.88 -34.28 22.36
N SER A 731 -9.07 -33.05 22.89
CA SER A 731 -8.12 -31.96 23.22
C SER A 731 -7.29 -31.16 22.15
N ASN A 732 -7.58 -29.84 22.06
CA ASN A 732 -6.79 -28.59 21.83
C ASN A 732 -5.35 -28.56 21.22
N GLU A 733 -5.05 -27.61 20.29
CA GLU A 733 -4.05 -26.49 20.37
C GLU A 733 -3.68 -25.81 19.00
N ALA A 734 -3.14 -24.58 19.10
CA ALA A 734 -2.78 -23.58 18.07
C ALA A 734 -1.55 -23.85 17.15
N GLY A 735 -1.56 -23.32 15.92
CA GLY A 735 -0.48 -22.59 15.21
C GLY A 735 0.83 -23.31 14.92
N VAL A 736 0.90 -24.06 13.80
CA VAL A 736 2.07 -24.86 13.43
C VAL A 736 3.05 -24.06 12.55
N TYR A 737 4.34 -24.03 12.90
CA TYR A 737 5.39 -23.48 12.00
C TYR A 737 5.67 -24.43 10.83
N PRO A 738 5.89 -23.96 9.59
CA PRO A 738 6.06 -24.84 8.44
C PRO A 738 7.29 -25.74 8.54
N LEU A 739 7.16 -27.02 8.17
CA LEU A 739 8.31 -27.93 8.06
C LEU A 739 8.94 -27.86 6.67
N SER A 740 8.17 -27.48 5.64
CA SER A 740 8.59 -27.26 4.26
C SER A 740 7.73 -26.14 3.66
N TYR A 741 8.11 -25.61 2.51
CA TYR A 741 7.38 -24.56 1.79
C TYR A 741 7.15 -24.99 0.34
N SER A 742 6.15 -24.40 -0.34
CA SER A 742 5.87 -24.67 -1.76
C SER A 742 6.81 -23.94 -2.74
N VAL A 743 7.62 -22.98 -2.27
CA VAL A 743 8.53 -22.17 -3.08
C VAL A 743 9.96 -22.19 -2.55
N GLU A 744 10.96 -21.92 -3.41
CA GLU A 744 12.38 -21.88 -3.02
C GLU A 744 12.68 -20.75 -2.00
N ASN A 745 11.96 -19.62 -2.05
CA ASN A 745 12.19 -18.46 -1.18
C ASN A 745 10.93 -17.58 -1.02
N THR A 746 10.24 -17.70 0.11
CA THR A 746 9.06 -16.90 0.48
C THR A 746 9.33 -15.41 0.70
N GLY A 747 10.59 -15.00 0.89
CA GLY A 747 10.97 -13.60 1.15
C GLY A 747 11.44 -12.84 -0.08
N ALA A 748 11.18 -13.35 -1.30
CA ALA A 748 11.74 -12.79 -2.53
C ALA A 748 11.39 -11.30 -2.76
N ASP A 749 10.20 -10.86 -2.30
CA ASP A 749 9.68 -9.50 -2.46
C ASP A 749 10.11 -8.53 -1.35
N CYS A 750 10.85 -9.01 -0.34
CA CYS A 750 11.37 -8.15 0.73
C CYS A 750 12.44 -7.17 0.21
N ALA A 751 12.59 -6.02 0.87
CA ALA A 751 13.51 -4.94 0.48
C ALA A 751 15.00 -5.35 0.52
N GLU A 752 15.83 -4.67 -0.27
CA GLU A 752 17.27 -4.94 -0.38
C GLU A 752 18.06 -4.46 0.87
N PRO A 753 19.02 -5.25 1.41
CA PRO A 753 19.79 -4.86 2.59
C PRO A 753 20.69 -3.65 2.34
N SER A 754 20.72 -2.71 3.27
CA SER A 754 21.66 -1.58 3.23
C SER A 754 23.13 -1.99 3.39
N SER A 755 23.39 -3.16 3.99
CA SER A 755 24.69 -3.76 4.28
C SER A 755 25.44 -4.28 3.04
N LEU A 756 24.77 -4.35 1.88
CA LEU A 756 25.42 -4.65 0.60
C LEU A 756 26.36 -3.51 0.16
N ASN A 757 26.15 -2.31 0.70
CA ASN A 757 27.09 -1.22 0.54
C ASN A 757 28.22 -1.31 1.57
N LYS A 758 29.47 -1.46 1.09
CA LYS A 758 30.67 -1.53 1.93
C LYS A 758 30.83 -0.37 2.92
N ASN A 759 30.30 0.80 2.60
CA ASN A 759 30.37 1.99 3.46
C ASN A 759 29.40 1.93 4.65
N ASN A 760 28.41 1.04 4.61
CA ASN A 760 27.40 0.88 5.66
C ASN A 760 27.73 -0.25 6.65
N LEU A 761 28.83 -0.97 6.45
CA LEU A 761 29.23 -2.10 7.30
C LEU A 761 29.54 -1.64 8.73
N LYS A 762 28.83 -2.23 9.69
CA LYS A 762 29.04 -2.01 11.14
C LYS A 762 30.05 -3.02 11.67
N SER A 763 30.92 -2.59 12.58
CA SER A 763 31.83 -3.50 13.30
C SER A 763 31.06 -4.17 14.44
N CYS A 764 31.04 -5.50 14.44
CA CYS A 764 30.49 -6.36 15.47
C CYS A 764 31.50 -7.46 15.83
N ARG A 765 32.06 -7.36 17.03
CA ARG A 765 33.05 -8.32 17.55
C ARG A 765 32.43 -9.63 18.04
N THR A 766 31.17 -9.59 18.43
CA THR A 766 30.36 -10.75 18.80
C THR A 766 29.69 -11.35 17.55
N LEU A 767 28.94 -12.43 17.71
CA LEU A 767 28.09 -12.93 16.63
C LEU A 767 26.97 -11.92 16.36
N PRO A 768 26.68 -11.57 15.08
CA PRO A 768 25.57 -10.70 14.71
C PRO A 768 24.22 -11.21 15.25
N ASN A 769 23.33 -10.29 15.61
CA ASN A 769 22.04 -10.65 16.20
C ASN A 769 21.04 -11.05 15.09
N PRO A 770 20.57 -12.30 15.01
CA PRO A 770 19.59 -12.71 14.01
C PRO A 770 18.25 -11.98 14.18
N PHE A 771 17.98 -11.41 15.36
CA PHE A 771 16.73 -10.72 15.69
C PHE A 771 16.79 -9.20 15.48
N GLU A 772 17.79 -8.68 14.76
CA GLU A 772 17.91 -7.25 14.44
C GLU A 772 18.10 -7.06 12.93
N TRP A 773 17.50 -6.01 12.38
CA TRP A 773 17.71 -5.61 10.99
C TRP A 773 19.12 -5.05 10.78
N ALA A 774 19.76 -5.38 9.67
CA ALA A 774 21.13 -4.94 9.38
C ALA A 774 21.29 -3.40 9.36
N ASP A 775 20.25 -2.69 8.90
CA ASP A 775 20.21 -1.23 8.87
C ASP A 775 20.07 -0.60 10.28
N GLY A 776 19.65 -1.36 11.28
CA GLY A 776 19.40 -0.92 12.66
C GLY A 776 18.03 -0.28 12.88
N SER A 777 17.08 -0.50 11.97
CA SER A 777 15.70 -0.01 12.05
C SER A 777 14.88 -0.62 13.18
N GLY A 778 15.32 -1.74 13.76
CA GLY A 778 14.64 -2.36 14.89
C GLY A 778 14.93 -3.85 15.04
N LYS A 779 14.03 -4.53 15.76
CA LYS A 779 14.09 -5.97 15.98
C LYS A 779 13.11 -6.70 15.07
N VAL A 780 13.46 -7.93 14.73
CA VAL A 780 12.56 -8.96 14.20
C VAL A 780 11.72 -9.42 15.38
N THR A 781 10.40 -9.29 15.32
CA THR A 781 9.53 -9.57 16.48
C THR A 781 8.53 -10.69 16.26
N ASP A 782 8.24 -11.02 15.00
CA ASP A 782 7.34 -12.11 14.64
C ASP A 782 7.84 -12.97 13.49
N PHE A 783 7.09 -14.02 13.20
CA PHE A 783 7.43 -14.97 12.15
C PHE A 783 7.32 -14.40 10.72
N CYS A 784 6.52 -13.35 10.50
CA CYS A 784 6.45 -12.64 9.22
C CYS A 784 7.75 -11.87 8.97
N ASP A 785 8.21 -11.12 9.98
CA ASP A 785 9.51 -10.45 9.96
C ASP A 785 10.65 -11.44 9.69
N TRP A 786 10.56 -12.64 10.27
CA TRP A 786 11.57 -13.69 10.07
C TRP A 786 11.75 -14.07 8.59
N SER A 787 10.68 -14.11 7.80
CA SER A 787 10.77 -14.41 6.36
C SER A 787 11.61 -13.35 5.60
N CYS A 788 11.43 -12.07 5.93
CA CYS A 788 12.22 -10.99 5.36
C CYS A 788 13.62 -10.90 5.93
N ARG A 789 13.82 -11.19 7.23
CA ARG A 789 15.15 -11.26 7.84
C ARG A 789 15.98 -12.39 7.24
N ARG A 790 15.40 -13.57 7.04
CA ARG A 790 16.03 -14.69 6.36
C ARG A 790 16.50 -14.28 4.96
N ASN A 791 15.66 -13.54 4.22
CA ASN A 791 16.02 -13.06 2.88
C ASN A 791 17.08 -11.95 2.92
N GLU A 792 17.12 -11.12 3.97
CA GLU A 792 18.20 -10.16 4.21
C GLU A 792 19.55 -10.89 4.38
N ILE A 793 19.61 -11.87 5.29
CA ILE A 793 20.80 -12.71 5.53
C ILE A 793 21.22 -13.44 4.25
N LYS A 794 20.25 -14.03 3.53
CA LYS A 794 20.49 -14.71 2.24
C LYS A 794 21.24 -13.78 1.27
N ARG A 795 20.74 -12.55 1.07
CA ARG A 795 21.34 -11.58 0.14
C ARG A 795 22.74 -11.15 0.58
N GLU A 796 22.97 -11.01 1.88
CA GLU A 796 24.31 -10.71 2.40
C GLU A 796 25.32 -11.83 2.10
N ILE A 797 24.94 -13.10 2.33
CA ILE A 797 25.79 -14.27 2.03
C ILE A 797 26.02 -14.40 0.52
N GLU A 798 24.99 -14.20 -0.30
CA GLU A 798 25.12 -14.19 -1.76
C GLU A 798 26.08 -13.09 -2.24
N PHE A 799 25.96 -11.89 -1.70
CA PHE A 799 26.77 -10.77 -2.16
C PHE A 799 28.24 -10.88 -1.70
N TRP A 800 28.45 -11.23 -0.42
CA TRP A 800 29.77 -11.19 0.20
C TRP A 800 30.55 -12.50 0.09
N GLU A 801 29.89 -13.67 0.08
CA GLU A 801 30.55 -14.97 0.22
C GLU A 801 30.58 -15.82 -1.04
N ILE A 802 29.42 -16.11 -1.63
CA ILE A 802 29.29 -17.19 -2.62
C ILE A 802 28.81 -16.74 -3.99
N GLY A 803 28.20 -15.57 -4.12
CA GLY A 803 27.52 -15.11 -5.33
C GLY A 803 26.02 -15.44 -5.33
N GLU A 804 25.23 -14.62 -6.01
CA GLU A 804 23.78 -14.78 -6.15
C GLU A 804 23.41 -15.98 -7.04
N LYS A 805 22.41 -16.78 -6.64
CA LYS A 805 21.87 -17.85 -7.51
C LYS A 805 21.24 -17.25 -8.78
N PRO A 806 21.69 -17.63 -10.00
CA PRO A 806 21.14 -17.07 -11.23
C PRO A 806 19.75 -17.64 -11.56
N LYS A 807 18.91 -16.82 -12.21
CA LYS A 807 17.67 -17.27 -12.86
C LYS A 807 17.99 -18.06 -14.14
N PHE A 808 17.07 -18.92 -14.55
CA PHE A 808 17.10 -19.68 -15.80
C PHE A 808 15.88 -19.36 -16.66
N ASP A 809 15.93 -19.63 -17.97
CA ASP A 809 14.85 -19.31 -18.90
C ASP A 809 13.79 -20.42 -18.96
N LYS A 810 14.25 -21.67 -18.95
CA LYS A 810 13.41 -22.85 -19.07
C LYS A 810 14.03 -24.04 -18.36
N LEU A 811 13.18 -24.90 -17.78
CA LEU A 811 13.56 -26.19 -17.23
C LEU A 811 12.62 -27.27 -17.78
N GLU A 812 13.18 -28.42 -18.12
CA GLU A 812 12.45 -29.62 -18.51
C GLU A 812 12.95 -30.79 -17.67
N ALA A 813 12.05 -31.69 -17.25
CA ALA A 813 12.43 -32.90 -16.55
C ALA A 813 11.69 -34.12 -17.09
N SER A 814 12.34 -35.28 -16.97
CA SER A 814 11.77 -36.57 -17.35
C SER A 814 12.33 -37.67 -16.48
N TYR A 815 11.52 -38.70 -16.22
CA TYR A 815 11.95 -39.90 -15.50
C TYR A 815 11.74 -41.14 -16.38
N SER A 816 12.83 -41.86 -16.65
CA SER A 816 12.79 -43.07 -17.45
C SER A 816 13.93 -44.02 -17.07
N GLY A 817 13.64 -45.32 -17.04
CA GLY A 817 14.65 -46.36 -16.74
C GLY A 817 15.33 -46.21 -15.38
N GLY A 818 14.65 -45.62 -14.38
CA GLY A 818 15.22 -45.36 -13.07
C GLY A 818 16.07 -44.09 -12.97
N THR A 819 16.14 -43.28 -14.03
CA THR A 819 16.95 -42.06 -14.08
C THR A 819 16.06 -40.83 -14.25
N LEU A 820 16.16 -39.88 -13.31
CA LEU A 820 15.66 -38.52 -13.45
C LEU A 820 16.65 -37.73 -14.30
N THR A 821 16.17 -37.08 -15.36
CA THR A 821 16.96 -36.19 -16.21
C THR A 821 16.34 -34.80 -16.18
N VAL A 822 17.08 -33.81 -15.71
CA VAL A 822 16.67 -32.39 -15.66
C VAL A 822 17.54 -31.59 -16.62
N LYS A 823 16.91 -30.89 -17.56
CA LYS A 823 17.58 -30.00 -18.52
C LYS A 823 17.23 -28.57 -18.20
N VAL A 824 18.26 -27.74 -18.06
CA VAL A 824 18.12 -26.32 -17.74
C VAL A 824 18.71 -25.49 -18.87
N TYR A 825 17.98 -24.45 -19.27
CA TYR A 825 18.30 -23.60 -20.41
C TYR A 825 18.54 -22.16 -19.96
N ASN A 826 19.55 -21.52 -20.55
CA ASN A 826 19.84 -20.09 -20.42
C ASN A 826 20.36 -19.59 -21.78
N GLY A 827 19.50 -18.90 -22.53
CA GLY A 827 19.69 -18.59 -23.93
C GLY A 827 19.94 -19.86 -24.76
N SER A 828 21.06 -19.89 -25.48
CA SER A 828 21.49 -21.05 -26.27
C SER A 828 22.25 -22.12 -25.45
N ASN A 829 22.57 -21.85 -24.19
CA ASN A 829 23.34 -22.76 -23.36
C ASN A 829 22.40 -23.74 -22.64
N THR A 830 22.87 -24.95 -22.43
CA THR A 830 22.11 -26.01 -21.77
C THR A 830 22.98 -26.80 -20.82
N LEU A 831 22.43 -27.12 -19.65
CA LEU A 831 23.00 -28.01 -18.65
C LEU A 831 22.03 -29.17 -18.44
N THR A 832 22.55 -30.39 -18.37
CA THR A 832 21.75 -31.58 -18.06
C THR A 832 22.24 -32.21 -16.76
N LEU A 833 21.34 -32.32 -15.79
CA LEU A 833 21.51 -33.09 -14.57
C LEU A 833 20.85 -34.45 -14.74
N THR A 834 21.53 -35.50 -14.29
CA THR A 834 21.00 -36.86 -14.26
C THR A 834 21.17 -37.44 -12.87
N SER A 835 20.13 -38.04 -12.33
CA SER A 835 20.16 -38.73 -11.04
C SER A 835 19.51 -40.10 -11.17
N LYS A 836 20.24 -41.15 -10.80
CA LYS A 836 19.70 -42.51 -10.77
C LYS A 836 18.97 -42.71 -9.44
N ILE A 837 17.67 -42.47 -9.46
CA ILE A 837 16.86 -42.47 -8.24
C ILE A 837 16.39 -43.88 -7.89
N SER A 838 16.40 -44.20 -6.60
CA SER A 838 15.83 -45.43 -6.07
C SER A 838 14.46 -45.12 -5.47
N VAL A 839 13.39 -45.60 -6.11
CA VAL A 839 12.02 -45.45 -5.60
C VAL A 839 11.69 -46.68 -4.72
N PRO A 840 11.25 -46.50 -3.47
CA PRO A 840 10.86 -47.61 -2.62
C PRO A 840 9.63 -48.34 -3.17
N SER A 841 9.47 -49.60 -2.76
CA SER A 841 8.25 -50.36 -3.01
C SER A 841 7.10 -49.83 -2.15
N GLY A 842 5.92 -49.61 -2.74
CA GLY A 842 4.72 -49.21 -2.00
C GLY A 842 3.75 -48.39 -2.85
N ASN A 843 2.67 -47.94 -2.22
CA ASN A 843 1.66 -47.13 -2.90
C ASN A 843 2.02 -45.64 -2.97
N GLY A 844 3.06 -45.18 -2.28
CA GLY A 844 3.39 -43.75 -2.13
C GLY A 844 2.33 -42.95 -1.35
N PRO A 845 2.48 -41.62 -1.26
CA PRO A 845 3.66 -40.87 -1.69
C PRO A 845 4.87 -41.16 -0.78
N HIS A 846 6.08 -40.92 -1.29
CA HIS A 846 7.34 -41.28 -0.65
C HIS A 846 8.18 -40.03 -0.36
N PRO A 847 8.60 -39.80 0.90
CA PRO A 847 9.55 -38.73 1.25
C PRO A 847 10.82 -38.83 0.41
N ILE A 848 11.60 -37.76 0.34
CA ILE A 848 12.79 -37.71 -0.53
C ILE A 848 14.03 -37.53 0.33
N VAL A 849 15.13 -38.19 -0.04
CA VAL A 849 16.46 -37.85 0.44
C VAL A 849 17.37 -37.55 -0.74
N ILE A 850 17.91 -36.33 -0.75
CA ILE A 850 18.96 -35.92 -1.67
C ILE A 850 20.30 -36.10 -0.98
N GLY A 851 21.01 -37.15 -1.37
CA GLY A 851 22.34 -37.43 -0.86
C GLY A 851 23.42 -36.78 -1.72
N MET A 852 24.32 -36.02 -1.10
CA MET A 852 25.44 -35.42 -1.81
C MET A 852 26.51 -36.50 -2.09
N ASP A 853 26.81 -36.71 -3.38
CA ASP A 853 27.77 -37.69 -3.91
C ASP A 853 27.51 -39.15 -3.54
N GLY A 854 26.28 -39.46 -3.15
CA GLY A 854 25.80 -40.81 -2.84
C GLY A 854 24.30 -40.80 -2.62
N ASN A 855 23.65 -41.96 -2.57
CA ASN A 855 22.19 -42.02 -2.43
C ASN A 855 21.66 -41.33 -1.16
N THR A 856 22.44 -41.37 -0.09
CA THR A 856 22.09 -40.84 1.25
C THR A 856 23.28 -40.13 1.88
N GLY A 857 24.15 -39.54 1.04
CA GLY A 857 25.43 -38.98 1.48
C GLY A 857 26.31 -40.07 2.09
N SER A 858 26.74 -39.87 3.34
CA SER A 858 27.53 -40.84 4.11
C SER A 858 26.71 -41.63 5.15
N LEU A 859 25.42 -41.35 5.28
CA LEU A 859 24.53 -42.04 6.22
C LEU A 859 24.01 -43.36 5.63
N SER A 860 23.65 -44.30 6.50
CA SER A 860 23.13 -45.59 6.08
C SER A 860 21.82 -45.44 5.30
N SER A 861 21.77 -46.03 4.09
CA SER A 861 20.55 -46.06 3.27
C SER A 861 19.38 -46.78 3.94
N SER A 862 19.64 -47.62 4.95
CA SER A 862 18.60 -48.32 5.71
C SER A 862 17.69 -47.38 6.51
N TYR A 863 18.21 -46.25 6.97
CA TYR A 863 17.43 -45.23 7.68
C TYR A 863 16.44 -44.53 6.74
N PHE A 864 16.79 -44.45 5.45
CA PHE A 864 16.00 -43.84 4.38
C PHE A 864 15.25 -44.89 3.54
N SER A 865 14.90 -46.04 4.12
CA SER A 865 14.29 -47.16 3.41
C SER A 865 12.89 -46.87 2.86
N LYS A 866 12.19 -45.85 3.39
CA LYS A 866 10.89 -45.39 2.86
C LYS A 866 11.02 -44.18 1.93
N CYS A 867 12.23 -43.63 1.77
CA CYS A 867 12.47 -42.44 0.96
C CYS A 867 12.84 -42.79 -0.49
N ILE A 868 12.43 -41.95 -1.43
CA ILE A 868 13.08 -41.85 -2.75
C ILE A 868 14.51 -41.36 -2.52
N GLN A 869 15.49 -42.18 -2.87
CA GLN A 869 16.90 -41.83 -2.72
C GLN A 869 17.42 -41.22 -4.01
N VAL A 870 17.84 -39.96 -3.93
CA VAL A 870 18.19 -39.10 -5.05
C VAL A 870 19.66 -38.67 -4.92
N PRO A 871 20.62 -39.42 -5.50
CA PRO A 871 22.01 -38.99 -5.47
C PRO A 871 22.20 -37.71 -6.30
N PHE A 872 22.79 -36.69 -5.69
CA PHE A 872 23.27 -35.49 -6.37
C PHE A 872 24.77 -35.60 -6.61
N THR A 873 25.22 -35.53 -7.87
CA THR A 873 26.65 -35.59 -8.21
C THR A 873 27.18 -34.19 -8.45
N HIS A 874 28.08 -33.71 -7.58
CA HIS A 874 28.59 -32.34 -7.64
C HIS A 874 29.23 -31.98 -9.00
N SER A 875 29.95 -32.92 -9.63
CA SER A 875 30.66 -32.71 -10.90
C SER A 875 29.77 -32.45 -12.11
N GLN A 876 28.46 -32.74 -12.01
CA GLN A 876 27.47 -32.34 -13.02
C GLN A 876 27.17 -30.82 -12.99
N ILE A 877 27.68 -30.11 -11.98
CA ILE A 877 27.57 -28.67 -11.81
C ILE A 877 28.95 -28.02 -11.85
N ALA A 878 29.83 -28.39 -10.91
CA ALA A 878 31.19 -27.89 -10.76
C ALA A 878 32.08 -28.98 -10.14
N ASN A 879 33.30 -29.16 -10.65
CA ASN A 879 34.20 -30.21 -10.18
C ASN A 879 34.80 -29.86 -8.81
N TYR A 880 34.95 -30.87 -7.95
CA TYR A 880 35.69 -30.70 -6.71
C TYR A 880 37.18 -30.47 -6.99
N ASN A 881 37.71 -29.38 -6.43
CA ASN A 881 39.14 -29.07 -6.44
C ASN A 881 39.63 -28.89 -5.01
N GLY A 882 40.73 -29.57 -4.65
CA GLY A 882 41.30 -29.52 -3.30
C GLY A 882 42.30 -28.37 -3.07
N GLY A 883 42.43 -27.44 -4.01
CA GLY A 883 43.35 -26.29 -3.90
C GLY A 883 42.75 -25.15 -3.08
N PHE A 884 43.57 -24.46 -2.27
CA PHE A 884 43.10 -23.38 -1.39
C PHE A 884 43.21 -21.97 -2.01
N ASP A 885 43.76 -21.85 -3.22
CA ASP A 885 44.07 -20.57 -3.87
C ASP A 885 42.98 -20.08 -4.84
N GLY A 886 41.91 -20.85 -5.04
CA GLY A 886 40.82 -20.51 -5.95
C GLY A 886 41.18 -20.64 -7.43
N SER A 887 42.23 -21.41 -7.76
CA SER A 887 42.67 -21.68 -9.13
C SER A 887 42.12 -22.96 -9.74
N GLY A 888 41.39 -23.78 -8.95
CA GLY A 888 40.87 -25.07 -9.39
C GLY A 888 39.58 -24.96 -10.20
N ARG A 889 38.76 -23.92 -9.96
CA ARG A 889 37.49 -23.68 -10.66
C ARG A 889 37.70 -23.60 -12.17
N SER A 890 36.85 -24.24 -12.96
CA SER A 890 37.00 -24.27 -14.41
C SER A 890 35.84 -23.59 -15.13
N GLN A 891 36.14 -22.68 -16.06
CA GLN A 891 35.12 -22.14 -16.98
C GLN A 891 34.42 -23.25 -17.79
N ASN A 892 35.06 -24.42 -17.90
CA ASN A 892 34.52 -25.58 -18.58
C ASN A 892 33.57 -26.42 -17.74
N ASP A 893 33.41 -26.14 -16.45
CA ASP A 893 32.43 -26.84 -15.64
C ASP A 893 31.00 -26.54 -16.13
N PRO A 894 30.06 -27.49 -16.03
CA PRO A 894 28.73 -27.34 -16.61
C PRO A 894 27.99 -26.06 -16.22
N PHE A 895 28.04 -25.66 -14.95
CA PHE A 895 27.38 -24.43 -14.47
C PHE A 895 27.97 -23.17 -15.11
N TYR A 896 29.30 -23.07 -15.18
CA TYR A 896 29.96 -21.92 -15.79
C TYR A 896 29.89 -21.95 -17.33
N LYS A 897 29.56 -23.08 -17.95
CA LYS A 897 29.15 -23.12 -19.37
C LYS A 897 27.72 -22.63 -19.59
N LEU A 898 26.81 -22.94 -18.65
CA LEU A 898 25.45 -22.42 -18.68
C LEU A 898 25.44 -20.90 -18.47
N TYR A 899 26.30 -20.41 -17.56
CA TYR A 899 26.45 -19.00 -17.20
C TYR A 899 27.91 -18.51 -17.43
N PRO A 900 28.32 -18.26 -18.68
CA PRO A 900 29.73 -17.95 -19.01
C PRO A 900 30.27 -16.70 -18.31
N ASN A 901 29.43 -15.69 -18.10
CA ASN A 901 29.85 -14.41 -17.51
C ASN A 901 29.91 -14.42 -15.98
N THR A 902 29.58 -15.53 -15.32
CA THR A 902 29.45 -15.57 -13.85
C THR A 902 30.65 -16.20 -13.15
N PHE A 903 31.66 -16.67 -13.90
CA PHE A 903 32.81 -17.41 -13.36
C PHE A 903 33.53 -16.72 -12.19
N ASN A 904 33.70 -15.40 -12.25
CA ASN A 904 34.36 -14.61 -11.18
C ASN A 904 33.39 -14.06 -10.12
N THR A 905 32.08 -14.24 -10.30
CA THR A 905 31.04 -13.63 -9.44
C THR A 905 30.18 -14.65 -8.71
N LYS A 906 30.37 -15.95 -9.01
CA LYS A 906 29.67 -17.07 -8.38
C LYS A 906 30.67 -18.18 -8.10
N ALA A 907 30.70 -18.65 -6.86
CA ALA A 907 31.56 -19.71 -6.37
C ALA A 907 30.81 -21.05 -6.31
N ASP A 908 31.54 -22.14 -6.04
CA ASP A 908 30.97 -23.48 -6.20
C ASP A 908 29.83 -23.77 -5.22
N TYR A 909 29.79 -23.19 -4.00
CA TYR A 909 28.62 -23.34 -3.11
C TYR A 909 27.37 -22.60 -3.61
N CYS A 910 27.51 -21.52 -4.40
CA CYS A 910 26.39 -20.95 -5.16
C CYS A 910 25.96 -21.92 -6.27
N ALA A 911 26.91 -22.46 -7.03
CA ALA A 911 26.61 -23.33 -8.16
C ALA A 911 25.95 -24.65 -7.72
N TRP A 912 26.49 -25.32 -6.70
CA TRP A 912 25.99 -26.57 -6.17
C TRP A 912 24.60 -26.42 -5.53
N SER A 913 24.40 -25.40 -4.70
CA SER A 913 23.07 -25.14 -4.12
C SER A 913 22.03 -24.79 -5.19
N TRP A 914 22.42 -24.03 -6.22
CA TRP A 914 21.56 -23.81 -7.40
C TRP A 914 21.21 -25.13 -8.09
N GLY A 915 22.20 -26.00 -8.33
CA GLY A 915 21.99 -27.29 -8.98
C GLY A 915 21.06 -28.22 -8.22
N ILE A 916 21.13 -28.20 -6.88
CA ILE A 916 20.23 -28.96 -6.00
C ILE A 916 18.80 -28.41 -6.11
N SER A 917 18.61 -27.09 -6.12
CA SER A 917 17.30 -26.48 -6.34
C SER A 917 16.70 -26.86 -7.70
N ARG A 918 17.51 -26.91 -8.77
CA ARG A 918 17.05 -27.39 -10.09
C ARG A 918 16.69 -28.88 -10.08
N LEU A 919 17.36 -29.68 -9.26
CA LEU A 919 17.01 -31.09 -9.08
C LEU A 919 15.65 -31.23 -8.39
N ILE A 920 15.35 -30.39 -7.40
CA ILE A 920 14.03 -30.31 -6.74
C ILE A 920 12.96 -29.87 -7.74
N ASP A 921 13.20 -28.85 -8.55
CA ASP A 921 12.27 -28.44 -9.64
C ASP A 921 11.97 -29.62 -10.58
N GLY A 922 12.98 -30.43 -10.89
CA GLY A 922 12.82 -31.62 -11.72
C GLY A 922 12.01 -32.74 -11.04
N LEU A 923 12.20 -32.95 -9.74
CA LEU A 923 11.41 -33.89 -8.93
C LEU A 923 9.95 -33.48 -8.88
N GLU A 924 9.67 -32.17 -8.79
CA GLU A 924 8.32 -31.61 -8.80
C GLU A 924 7.58 -31.92 -10.11
N ILE A 925 8.25 -31.75 -11.25
CA ILE A 925 7.67 -32.05 -12.57
C ILE A 925 7.33 -33.54 -12.72
N VAL A 926 8.13 -34.44 -12.14
CA VAL A 926 7.91 -35.91 -12.27
C VAL A 926 7.19 -36.51 -11.07
N LYS A 927 6.71 -35.70 -10.12
CA LYS A 927 6.26 -36.15 -8.79
C LYS A 927 5.21 -37.25 -8.85
N ASP A 928 4.24 -37.15 -9.77
CA ASP A 928 3.17 -38.14 -9.91
C ASP A 928 3.68 -39.47 -10.45
N GLN A 929 4.70 -39.45 -11.31
CA GLN A 929 5.28 -40.65 -11.92
C GLN A 929 6.04 -41.51 -10.90
N ILE A 930 6.70 -40.85 -9.94
CA ILE A 930 7.52 -41.50 -8.91
C ILE A 930 6.85 -41.51 -7.53
N LYS A 931 5.64 -40.95 -7.44
CA LYS A 931 4.87 -40.74 -6.21
C LYS A 931 5.71 -40.04 -5.14
N ALA A 932 6.34 -38.95 -5.51
CA ALA A 932 7.18 -38.17 -4.61
C ALA A 932 6.33 -37.31 -3.69
N ASP A 933 6.70 -37.30 -2.42
CA ASP A 933 6.26 -36.33 -1.43
C ASP A 933 7.28 -35.18 -1.37
N LEU A 934 6.84 -33.98 -1.78
CA LEU A 934 7.66 -32.77 -1.78
C LEU A 934 7.60 -32.00 -0.45
N GLY A 935 6.69 -32.36 0.46
CA GLY A 935 6.61 -31.82 1.81
C GLY A 935 7.69 -32.37 2.74
N HIS A 936 8.25 -33.55 2.43
CA HIS A 936 9.35 -34.17 3.20
C HIS A 936 10.61 -34.45 2.37
N ILE A 937 11.34 -33.39 2.03
CA ILE A 937 12.65 -33.49 1.39
C ILE A 937 13.77 -33.36 2.43
N ALA A 938 14.65 -34.35 2.50
CA ALA A 938 15.89 -34.27 3.26
C ALA A 938 17.10 -34.03 2.37
N VAL A 939 18.08 -33.28 2.86
CA VAL A 939 19.42 -33.17 2.26
C VAL A 939 20.49 -33.62 3.25
N THR A 940 21.48 -34.37 2.77
CA THR A 940 22.58 -34.85 3.62
C THR A 940 23.88 -35.05 2.86
N GLY A 941 24.98 -34.79 3.53
CA GLY A 941 26.34 -34.97 3.03
C GLY A 941 27.37 -34.83 4.14
N CYS A 942 28.60 -35.25 3.87
CA CYS A 942 29.71 -35.16 4.83
C CYS A 942 30.84 -34.24 4.34
N SER A 943 31.55 -33.55 5.24
CA SER A 943 32.71 -32.72 4.89
C SER A 943 32.32 -31.57 3.96
N TYR A 944 32.99 -31.36 2.82
CA TYR A 944 32.58 -30.39 1.80
C TYR A 944 31.14 -30.63 1.32
N ALA A 945 30.74 -31.90 1.15
CA ALA A 945 29.38 -32.27 0.80
C ALA A 945 28.38 -32.01 1.96
N GLY A 946 28.86 -31.97 3.21
CA GLY A 946 28.08 -31.51 4.36
C GLY A 946 27.84 -30.00 4.33
N LYS A 947 28.81 -29.22 3.85
CA LYS A 947 28.61 -27.79 3.55
C LYS A 947 27.60 -27.62 2.40
N MET A 948 27.68 -28.45 1.35
CA MET A 948 26.68 -28.43 0.25
C MET A 948 25.26 -28.69 0.76
N ALA A 949 25.08 -29.68 1.64
CA ALA A 949 23.79 -29.97 2.26
C ALA A 949 23.27 -28.79 3.10
N LEU A 950 24.15 -28.15 3.88
CA LEU A 950 23.80 -26.94 4.64
C LEU A 950 23.33 -25.81 3.73
N TYR A 951 24.09 -25.49 2.68
CA TYR A 951 23.73 -24.46 1.71
C TYR A 951 22.44 -24.79 0.95
N ALA A 952 22.21 -26.05 0.59
CA ALA A 952 20.95 -26.47 -0.02
C ALA A 952 19.76 -26.28 0.93
N GLY A 953 19.91 -26.68 2.19
CA GLY A 953 18.90 -26.47 3.23
C GLY A 953 18.60 -24.99 3.46
N ALA A 954 19.63 -24.16 3.60
CA ALA A 954 19.46 -22.74 3.89
C ALA A 954 18.86 -21.96 2.71
N PHE A 955 19.22 -22.30 1.47
CA PHE A 955 18.84 -21.54 0.27
C PHE A 955 17.66 -22.12 -0.51
N ASP A 956 17.08 -23.23 -0.08
CA ASP A 956 15.87 -23.79 -0.67
C ASP A 956 14.90 -24.19 0.43
N GLU A 957 13.82 -23.42 0.54
CA GLU A 957 12.83 -23.60 1.60
C GLU A 957 11.99 -24.87 1.47
N ARG A 958 12.02 -25.54 0.32
CA ARG A 958 11.37 -26.84 0.10
C ARG A 958 12.06 -28.00 0.84
N VAL A 959 13.22 -27.77 1.44
CA VAL A 959 13.99 -28.80 2.18
C VAL A 959 13.51 -28.90 3.63
N ALA A 960 12.77 -29.95 3.95
CA ALA A 960 12.22 -30.20 5.28
C ALA A 960 13.26 -30.53 6.36
N LEU A 961 14.28 -31.31 6.01
CA LEU A 961 15.32 -31.78 6.95
C LEU A 961 16.72 -31.61 6.36
N THR A 962 17.55 -30.83 7.04
CA THR A 962 18.95 -30.66 6.67
C THR A 962 19.86 -31.38 7.66
N ILE A 963 20.65 -32.35 7.18
CA ILE A 963 21.64 -33.07 7.99
C ILE A 963 23.05 -32.72 7.51
N ALA A 964 23.74 -31.84 8.24
CA ALA A 964 25.10 -31.43 7.93
C ALA A 964 26.10 -32.26 8.74
N GLN A 965 26.71 -33.28 8.12
CA GLN A 965 27.68 -34.14 8.79
C GLN A 965 29.10 -33.58 8.65
N GLU A 966 29.78 -33.33 9.77
CA GLU A 966 31.22 -33.02 9.84
C GLU A 966 31.64 -31.91 8.85
N SER A 967 30.80 -30.86 8.74
CA SER A 967 30.93 -29.84 7.68
C SER A 967 32.02 -28.80 7.95
N GLY A 968 32.39 -28.55 9.21
CA GLY A 968 33.52 -27.69 9.60
C GLY A 968 33.46 -26.23 9.11
N GLY A 969 34.63 -25.64 8.81
CA GLY A 969 34.77 -24.23 8.40
C GLY A 969 34.07 -23.89 7.09
N GLY A 970 33.26 -22.84 7.03
CA GLY A 970 32.39 -22.59 5.87
C GLY A 970 31.17 -23.51 5.79
N GLY A 971 31.01 -24.41 6.77
CA GLY A 971 29.79 -25.13 7.08
C GLY A 971 29.20 -24.58 8.37
N ILE A 972 29.14 -25.40 9.42
CA ILE A 972 28.54 -25.00 10.70
C ILE A 972 29.39 -24.01 11.53
N ASN A 973 30.68 -23.83 11.23
CA ASN A 973 31.55 -22.98 12.05
C ASN A 973 31.30 -21.50 11.85
N ALA A 974 31.21 -20.75 12.95
CA ALA A 974 31.27 -19.29 12.88
C ALA A 974 32.67 -18.81 12.46
N TRP A 975 32.73 -17.98 11.41
CA TRP A 975 33.95 -17.39 10.88
C TRP A 975 34.72 -16.62 11.95
N ARG A 976 34.02 -15.79 12.75
CA ARG A 976 34.63 -15.03 13.86
C ARG A 976 35.35 -15.94 14.84
N VAL A 977 34.72 -17.05 15.22
CA VAL A 977 35.26 -17.97 16.23
C VAL A 977 36.41 -18.81 15.63
N SER A 978 36.30 -19.27 14.38
CA SER A 978 37.43 -19.91 13.68
C SER A 978 38.66 -18.98 13.66
N SER A 979 38.47 -17.69 13.39
CA SER A 979 39.57 -16.71 13.39
C SER A 979 40.22 -16.51 14.76
N GLU A 980 39.48 -16.69 15.86
CA GLU A 980 40.04 -16.61 17.21
C GLU A 980 40.83 -17.86 17.61
N ILE A 981 40.39 -19.03 17.14
CA ILE A 981 41.11 -20.29 17.36
C ILE A 981 42.44 -20.28 16.59
N GLY A 982 42.44 -19.73 15.37
CA GLY A 982 43.62 -19.55 14.54
C GLY A 982 43.72 -20.53 13.38
N SER A 983 44.90 -20.63 12.76
CA SER A 983 45.10 -21.32 11.48
C SER A 983 45.06 -22.85 11.52
N ASP A 984 44.93 -23.45 12.70
CA ASP A 984 44.83 -24.91 12.87
C ASP A 984 43.43 -25.44 12.50
N VAL A 985 42.44 -24.54 12.39
CA VAL A 985 41.08 -24.82 11.94
C VAL A 985 40.78 -24.09 10.64
N GLU A 986 39.80 -24.57 9.88
CA GLU A 986 39.35 -23.88 8.67
C GLU A 986 38.65 -22.54 9.02
N GLY A 987 39.16 -21.46 8.43
CA GLY A 987 38.64 -20.09 8.57
C GLY A 987 38.85 -19.26 7.30
N ILE A 988 38.46 -17.97 7.32
CA ILE A 988 38.51 -17.10 6.13
C ILE A 988 39.93 -17.04 5.54
N SER A 989 41.00 -17.01 6.34
CA SER A 989 42.35 -16.88 5.79
C SER A 989 42.86 -18.13 5.06
N ASN A 990 42.31 -19.31 5.37
CA ASN A 990 42.84 -20.63 5.01
C ASN A 990 41.77 -21.63 4.51
N THR A 991 40.62 -21.16 4.00
CA THR A 991 39.62 -21.98 3.29
C THR A 991 39.87 -22.02 1.78
N ASN A 992 39.05 -22.77 1.05
CA ASN A 992 39.13 -22.96 -0.40
C ASN A 992 38.31 -21.90 -1.15
N TYR A 993 38.98 -21.16 -2.03
CA TYR A 993 38.39 -20.06 -2.80
C TYR A 993 37.90 -20.46 -4.20
N ASP A 994 37.84 -21.76 -4.50
CA ASP A 994 36.95 -22.30 -5.53
C ASP A 994 35.52 -22.36 -4.98
N TRP A 995 35.39 -22.71 -3.70
CA TRP A 995 34.12 -22.83 -2.98
C TRP A 995 33.47 -21.49 -2.60
N PHE A 996 34.30 -20.50 -2.28
CA PHE A 996 33.90 -19.13 -1.88
C PHE A 996 34.51 -18.08 -2.81
N LEU A 997 34.01 -16.85 -2.81
CA LEU A 997 34.54 -15.76 -3.64
C LEU A 997 35.88 -15.26 -3.13
N ASN A 998 36.84 -15.00 -4.03
CA ASN A 998 38.10 -14.34 -3.66
C ASN A 998 37.89 -12.93 -3.05
N SER A 999 36.79 -12.25 -3.42
CA SER A 999 36.39 -10.98 -2.81
C SER A 999 36.05 -11.14 -1.33
N PHE A 1000 35.50 -12.28 -0.90
CA PHE A 1000 35.22 -12.57 0.51
C PHE A 1000 36.50 -12.50 1.34
N LYS A 1001 37.56 -13.20 0.90
CA LYS A 1001 38.89 -13.16 1.54
C LYS A 1001 39.38 -11.74 1.69
N SER A 1002 39.46 -11.04 0.56
CA SER A 1002 40.11 -9.74 0.48
C SER A 1002 39.35 -8.66 1.24
N ASN A 1003 38.03 -8.80 1.39
CA ASN A 1003 37.21 -7.89 2.16
C ASN A 1003 37.32 -8.13 3.67
N PHE A 1004 37.35 -9.38 4.14
CA PHE A 1004 37.10 -9.68 5.56
C PHE A 1004 38.24 -10.35 6.33
N GLN A 1005 39.27 -10.91 5.67
CA GLN A 1005 40.35 -11.62 6.39
C GLN A 1005 41.06 -10.78 7.47
N SER A 1006 41.07 -9.45 7.33
CA SER A 1006 41.71 -8.50 8.27
C SER A 1006 40.71 -7.66 9.07
N GLN A 1007 39.41 -7.81 8.84
CA GLN A 1007 38.34 -7.03 9.48
C GLN A 1007 37.06 -7.87 9.60
N ILE A 1008 37.22 -9.09 10.14
CA ILE A 1008 36.15 -10.08 10.27
C ILE A 1008 34.97 -9.59 11.10
N ASP A 1009 35.22 -8.63 11.99
CA ASP A 1009 34.20 -7.94 12.77
C ASP A 1009 33.22 -7.14 11.91
N LYS A 1010 33.60 -6.74 10.69
CA LYS A 1010 32.71 -6.02 9.74
C LYS A 1010 31.88 -6.92 8.82
N LEU A 1011 32.02 -8.25 8.92
CA LEU A 1011 31.17 -9.16 8.17
C LEU A 1011 29.72 -9.00 8.68
N PRO A 1012 28.72 -8.64 7.86
CA PRO A 1012 27.40 -8.27 8.38
C PRO A 1012 26.61 -9.46 8.96
N TYR A 1013 27.00 -10.68 8.62
CA TYR A 1013 26.45 -11.94 9.14
C TYR A 1013 27.55 -12.84 9.74
N ASP A 1014 27.16 -13.99 10.28
CA ASP A 1014 28.05 -15.15 10.50
C ASP A 1014 27.30 -16.48 10.25
N HIS A 1015 27.97 -17.63 10.31
CA HIS A 1015 27.36 -18.91 9.90
C HIS A 1015 26.28 -19.46 10.86
N HIS A 1016 26.12 -18.88 12.05
CA HIS A 1016 24.94 -19.16 12.86
C HIS A 1016 23.67 -18.63 12.20
N GLU A 1017 23.76 -17.54 11.44
CA GLU A 1017 22.66 -16.99 10.63
C GLU A 1017 22.44 -17.80 9.34
N LEU A 1018 23.50 -18.35 8.73
CA LEU A 1018 23.35 -19.33 7.63
C LEU A 1018 22.56 -20.55 8.10
N ILE A 1019 22.88 -21.08 9.28
CA ILE A 1019 22.12 -22.19 9.88
C ILE A 1019 20.70 -21.72 10.19
N ALA A 1020 20.55 -20.53 10.80
CA ALA A 1020 19.25 -20.00 11.18
C ALA A 1020 18.31 -19.86 9.99
N MET A 1021 18.79 -19.59 8.76
CA MET A 1021 17.95 -19.54 7.56
C MET A 1021 17.12 -20.82 7.31
N ILE A 1022 17.50 -21.94 7.93
CA ILE A 1022 16.73 -23.18 7.87
C ILE A 1022 15.48 -23.09 8.76
N ALA A 1023 15.50 -22.34 9.85
CA ALA A 1023 14.35 -22.16 10.73
C ALA A 1023 13.15 -21.58 9.95
N PRO A 1024 11.95 -22.15 10.14
CA PRO A 1024 11.55 -23.10 11.18
C PRO A 1024 11.71 -24.59 10.85
N ARG A 1025 12.39 -24.94 9.75
CA ARG A 1025 12.53 -26.32 9.26
C ARG A 1025 13.55 -27.10 10.12
N ALA A 1026 13.64 -28.41 9.90
CA ALA A 1026 14.46 -29.26 10.76
C ALA A 1026 15.95 -29.24 10.37
N PHE A 1027 16.82 -29.14 11.37
CA PHE A 1027 18.27 -29.11 11.22
C PHE A 1027 18.97 -30.02 12.21
N LEU A 1028 19.90 -30.84 11.72
CA LEU A 1028 20.76 -31.71 12.51
C LEU A 1028 22.22 -31.59 12.07
N ALA A 1029 23.11 -31.27 13.01
CA ALA A 1029 24.55 -31.20 12.76
C ALA A 1029 25.34 -32.32 13.46
N PHE A 1030 26.35 -32.85 12.77
CA PHE A 1030 27.35 -33.72 13.38
C PHE A 1030 28.73 -33.08 13.34
N GLY A 1031 29.50 -33.26 14.41
CA GLY A 1031 30.89 -32.81 14.52
C GLY A 1031 31.80 -33.93 15.01
N ASN A 1032 33.10 -33.82 14.74
CA ASN A 1032 34.09 -34.84 15.04
C ASN A 1032 35.41 -34.21 15.52
N PRO A 1033 35.54 -33.95 16.83
CA PRO A 1033 36.67 -33.22 17.40
C PRO A 1033 38.00 -33.98 17.35
N ASP A 1034 38.05 -35.22 16.87
CA ASP A 1034 39.30 -35.91 16.56
C ASP A 1034 40.04 -35.25 15.37
N TYR A 1035 39.32 -34.47 14.55
CA TYR A 1035 39.86 -33.75 13.41
C TYR A 1035 39.90 -32.25 13.67
N THR A 1036 41.04 -31.75 14.15
CA THR A 1036 41.25 -30.32 14.48
C THR A 1036 40.77 -29.38 13.36
N TRP A 1037 41.01 -29.74 12.09
CA TRP A 1037 40.64 -28.93 10.93
C TRP A 1037 39.14 -28.59 10.86
N LEU A 1038 38.27 -29.47 11.35
CA LEU A 1038 36.83 -29.24 11.39
C LEU A 1038 36.44 -28.11 12.34
N GLY A 1039 37.29 -27.76 13.31
CA GLY A 1039 37.08 -26.60 14.17
C GLY A 1039 35.79 -26.66 14.98
N ASP A 1040 35.38 -27.84 15.45
CA ASP A 1040 34.08 -28.07 16.12
C ASP A 1040 33.81 -27.16 17.33
N ALA A 1041 34.82 -26.52 17.93
CA ALA A 1041 34.61 -25.47 18.93
C ALA A 1041 33.92 -24.22 18.33
N ALA A 1042 34.31 -23.81 17.13
CA ALA A 1042 33.65 -22.74 16.38
C ALA A 1042 32.27 -23.18 15.87
N GLY A 1043 32.14 -24.43 15.42
CA GLY A 1043 30.85 -25.05 15.09
C GLY A 1043 29.90 -25.05 16.27
N TYR A 1044 30.37 -25.43 17.45
CA TYR A 1044 29.56 -25.47 18.66
C TYR A 1044 29.08 -24.08 19.10
N ALA A 1045 29.94 -23.06 19.03
CA ALA A 1045 29.54 -21.68 19.32
C ALA A 1045 28.44 -21.19 18.36
N SER A 1046 28.57 -21.51 17.07
CA SER A 1046 27.58 -21.20 16.03
C SER A 1046 26.24 -21.91 16.27
N LEU A 1047 26.27 -23.20 16.58
CA LEU A 1047 25.08 -24.00 16.87
C LEU A 1047 24.32 -23.50 18.10
N LEU A 1048 25.03 -23.11 19.14
CA LEU A 1048 24.43 -22.52 20.34
C LEU A 1048 23.73 -21.19 20.05
N ALA A 1049 24.29 -20.37 19.18
CA ALA A 1049 23.70 -19.10 18.77
C ALA A 1049 22.51 -19.30 17.80
N ALA A 1050 22.62 -20.23 16.85
CA ALA A 1050 21.55 -20.56 15.91
C ALA A 1050 20.33 -21.18 16.63
N GLU A 1051 20.55 -22.01 17.65
CA GLU A 1051 19.48 -22.61 18.45
C GLU A 1051 18.53 -21.58 19.05
N GLU A 1052 19.00 -20.37 19.38
CA GLU A 1052 18.17 -19.31 19.93
C GLU A 1052 17.01 -18.93 18.99
N VAL A 1053 17.18 -19.10 17.68
CA VAL A 1053 16.10 -18.87 16.69
C VAL A 1053 15.00 -19.92 16.85
N TRP A 1054 15.33 -21.21 16.94
CA TRP A 1054 14.32 -22.26 17.20
C TRP A 1054 13.70 -22.17 18.60
N LYS A 1055 14.49 -21.77 19.61
CA LYS A 1055 13.98 -21.49 20.97
C LYS A 1055 12.97 -20.35 20.97
N SER A 1056 13.26 -19.28 20.22
CA SER A 1056 12.35 -18.14 20.13
C SER A 1056 11.00 -18.53 19.52
N MET A 1057 10.98 -19.55 18.65
CA MET A 1057 9.77 -20.12 18.05
C MET A 1057 9.14 -21.25 18.87
N GLY A 1058 9.80 -21.76 19.92
CA GLY A 1058 9.29 -22.89 20.73
C GLY A 1058 9.32 -24.26 20.01
N ILE A 1059 10.13 -24.40 18.97
CA ILE A 1059 10.28 -25.62 18.14
C ILE A 1059 11.68 -26.21 18.27
N GLU A 1060 12.22 -26.28 19.50
CA GLU A 1060 13.61 -26.72 19.71
C GLU A 1060 13.83 -28.19 19.35
N ASP A 1061 12.74 -28.95 19.22
CA ASP A 1061 12.76 -30.33 18.73
C ASP A 1061 13.10 -30.45 17.25
N ARG A 1062 13.02 -29.36 16.47
CA ARG A 1062 13.47 -29.30 15.07
C ARG A 1062 14.95 -29.00 14.91
N PHE A 1063 15.64 -28.60 15.98
CA PHE A 1063 17.08 -28.35 15.95
C PHE A 1063 17.82 -29.47 16.69
N GLY A 1064 19.03 -29.83 16.27
CA GLY A 1064 19.80 -30.94 16.84
C GLY A 1064 21.30 -30.86 16.57
N TYR A 1065 22.13 -31.31 17.51
CA TYR A 1065 23.54 -31.59 17.22
C TYR A 1065 24.13 -32.70 18.06
N VAL A 1066 25.09 -33.42 17.46
CA VAL A 1066 25.93 -34.42 18.14
C VAL A 1066 27.38 -34.24 17.69
N ILE A 1067 28.19 -33.63 18.56
CA ILE A 1067 29.63 -33.40 18.38
C ILE A 1067 30.39 -34.35 19.29
N GLU A 1068 30.96 -35.42 18.73
CA GLU A 1068 31.74 -36.41 19.47
C GLU A 1068 32.79 -37.05 18.58
N GLY A 1069 33.89 -37.51 19.17
CA GLY A 1069 34.97 -38.21 18.47
C GLY A 1069 34.89 -39.72 18.63
N GLY A 1070 36.00 -40.41 18.39
CA GLY A 1070 36.13 -41.85 18.52
C GLY A 1070 35.67 -42.64 17.29
N HIS A 1071 35.57 -41.98 16.13
CA HIS A 1071 35.21 -42.59 14.86
C HIS A 1071 35.92 -41.90 13.68
N SER A 1072 36.08 -42.63 12.58
CA SER A 1072 36.68 -42.12 11.35
C SER A 1072 35.87 -40.96 10.76
N HIS A 1073 36.55 -40.06 10.06
CA HIS A 1073 35.91 -38.97 9.30
C HIS A 1073 34.83 -39.52 8.36
N CYS A 1074 33.68 -38.86 8.34
CA CYS A 1074 32.49 -39.24 7.57
C CYS A 1074 31.85 -40.58 7.93
N GLN A 1075 32.28 -41.24 9.00
CA GLN A 1075 31.64 -42.42 9.51
C GLN A 1075 30.85 -42.05 10.77
N ALA A 1076 29.54 -41.85 10.65
CA ALA A 1076 28.71 -41.46 11.77
C ALA A 1076 28.84 -42.45 12.95
N SER A 1077 29.01 -41.91 14.16
CA SER A 1077 29.07 -42.68 15.40
C SER A 1077 27.75 -43.40 15.71
N ASN A 1078 27.74 -44.28 16.72
CA ASN A 1078 26.50 -44.89 17.18
C ASN A 1078 25.47 -43.86 17.70
N ASN A 1079 25.90 -42.77 18.33
CA ASN A 1079 24.98 -41.74 18.83
C ASN A 1079 24.51 -40.82 17.70
N GLN A 1080 25.40 -40.46 16.77
CA GLN A 1080 25.04 -39.69 15.58
C GLN A 1080 24.03 -40.47 14.72
N ASN A 1081 24.22 -41.77 14.53
CA ASN A 1081 23.26 -42.63 13.83
C ASN A 1081 21.89 -42.67 14.52
N LYS A 1082 21.86 -42.78 15.86
CA LYS A 1082 20.59 -42.72 16.62
C LYS A 1082 19.89 -41.37 16.46
N ALA A 1083 20.66 -40.28 16.49
CA ALA A 1083 20.13 -38.94 16.28
C ALA A 1083 19.58 -38.76 14.85
N ALA A 1084 20.34 -39.18 13.82
CA ALA A 1084 19.86 -39.18 12.44
C ALA A 1084 18.55 -39.95 12.31
N GLN A 1085 18.50 -41.17 12.84
CA GLN A 1085 17.30 -42.00 12.77
C GLN A 1085 16.11 -41.35 13.49
N ALA A 1086 16.30 -40.73 14.66
CA ALA A 1086 15.24 -40.02 15.35
C ALA A 1086 14.68 -38.86 14.52
N PHE A 1087 15.55 -38.04 13.90
CA PHE A 1087 15.14 -36.92 13.05
C PHE A 1087 14.45 -37.38 11.76
N ILE A 1088 14.98 -38.41 11.11
CA ILE A 1088 14.37 -39.01 9.90
C ILE A 1088 12.98 -39.57 10.24
N ASN A 1089 12.88 -40.36 11.31
CA ASN A 1089 11.61 -40.95 11.72
C ASN A 1089 10.58 -39.86 12.04
N LYS A 1090 10.98 -38.79 12.74
CA LYS A 1090 10.06 -37.70 13.07
C LYS A 1090 9.67 -36.87 11.86
N PHE A 1091 10.65 -36.29 11.16
CA PHE A 1091 10.42 -35.24 10.17
C PHE A 1091 10.25 -35.75 8.74
N LEU A 1092 10.45 -37.03 8.47
CA LEU A 1092 10.16 -37.63 7.16
C LEU A 1092 9.09 -38.72 7.26
N TYR A 1093 8.99 -39.43 8.39
CA TYR A 1093 8.05 -40.56 8.53
C TYR A 1093 6.86 -40.26 9.45
N GLY A 1094 6.77 -39.06 10.04
CA GLY A 1094 5.66 -38.67 10.90
C GLY A 1094 5.60 -39.40 12.24
N ASP A 1095 6.73 -39.91 12.75
CA ASP A 1095 6.79 -40.55 14.08
C ASP A 1095 7.10 -39.52 15.18
N ASP A 1096 6.05 -38.85 15.67
CA ASP A 1096 6.14 -37.83 16.72
C ASP A 1096 6.59 -38.38 18.08
N SER A 1097 6.66 -39.71 18.26
CA SER A 1097 7.16 -40.31 19.49
C SER A 1097 8.68 -40.20 19.65
N GLN A 1098 9.39 -39.84 18.57
CA GLN A 1098 10.84 -39.72 18.56
C GLN A 1098 11.32 -38.50 19.35
N ASN A 1099 12.30 -38.71 20.23
CA ASN A 1099 12.95 -37.62 20.93
C ASN A 1099 14.08 -37.01 20.09
N THR A 1100 13.82 -35.83 19.53
CA THR A 1100 14.77 -35.07 18.69
C THR A 1100 15.42 -33.89 19.41
N LYS A 1101 15.12 -33.63 20.69
CA LYS A 1101 15.81 -32.62 21.52
C LYS A 1101 17.20 -33.11 21.96
N ILE A 1102 18.08 -33.33 20.99
CA ILE A 1102 19.41 -33.94 21.15
C ILE A 1102 20.48 -32.85 21.10
N ARG A 1103 21.22 -32.68 22.20
CA ARG A 1103 22.27 -31.66 22.40
C ARG A 1103 23.50 -32.27 23.04
N THR A 1104 24.36 -32.89 22.24
CA THR A 1104 25.56 -33.56 22.76
C THR A 1104 26.80 -32.92 22.16
N SER A 1105 27.75 -32.55 23.02
CA SER A 1105 29.03 -32.00 22.59
C SER A 1105 30.14 -32.37 23.57
N SER A 1106 31.23 -32.92 23.05
CA SER A 1106 32.46 -33.19 23.82
C SER A 1106 33.49 -32.06 23.76
N VAL A 1107 33.22 -30.97 23.04
CA VAL A 1107 34.16 -29.83 22.91
C VAL A 1107 34.03 -28.82 24.07
N ASN A 1108 35.16 -28.18 24.40
CA ASN A 1108 35.25 -27.25 25.52
C ASN A 1108 34.49 -25.92 25.25
N LYS A 1109 33.75 -25.42 26.25
CA LYS A 1109 32.93 -24.19 26.17
C LYS A 1109 33.73 -22.88 26.21
N VAL A 1110 35.06 -22.92 26.30
CA VAL A 1110 35.92 -21.73 26.48
C VAL A 1110 35.69 -20.66 25.40
N TYR A 1111 35.40 -21.07 24.17
CA TYR A 1111 35.15 -20.14 23.06
C TYR A 1111 33.70 -19.62 22.99
N ASN A 1112 32.82 -20.04 23.92
CA ASN A 1112 31.38 -19.75 23.84
C ASN A 1112 30.94 -18.59 24.74
N SER A 1113 31.71 -18.26 25.80
CA SER A 1113 31.30 -17.25 26.78
C SER A 1113 31.29 -15.84 26.20
N GLY A 1114 30.13 -15.17 26.22
CA GLY A 1114 29.98 -13.78 25.79
C GLY A 1114 30.03 -13.57 24.27
N LYS A 1115 29.88 -14.63 23.46
CA LYS A 1115 29.82 -14.54 21.99
C LYS A 1115 28.47 -14.11 21.45
N TYR A 1116 27.40 -14.41 22.20
CA TYR A 1116 26.04 -13.97 21.96
C TYR A 1116 25.37 -13.81 23.32
N ASP A 1117 24.67 -12.70 23.51
CA ASP A 1117 23.76 -12.44 24.63
C ASP A 1117 22.78 -11.36 24.17
N TRP A 1118 21.69 -11.80 23.55
CA TRP A 1118 20.70 -10.91 22.95
C TRP A 1118 19.49 -10.66 23.86
N GLY A 1119 19.55 -11.13 25.11
CA GLY A 1119 18.51 -10.95 26.13
C GLY A 1119 17.18 -11.59 25.73
N GLY A 1120 17.08 -12.92 25.85
CA GLY A 1120 15.85 -13.72 25.78
C GLY A 1120 14.81 -13.24 24.77
N HIS A 1121 14.81 -13.81 23.56
CA HIS A 1121 13.90 -13.43 22.49
C HIS A 1121 12.81 -14.49 22.27
N LYS A 1122 11.55 -14.07 22.12
CA LYS A 1122 10.42 -14.94 21.76
C LYS A 1122 9.79 -14.36 20.49
N MET A 1123 9.74 -15.15 19.43
CA MET A 1123 9.07 -14.78 18.19
C MET A 1123 7.59 -15.18 18.28
N GLU A 1124 6.72 -14.23 17.94
CA GLU A 1124 5.28 -14.47 17.88
C GLU A 1124 4.91 -15.16 16.56
N ASN A 1125 4.12 -16.24 16.61
CA ASN A 1125 3.67 -16.96 15.42
C ASN A 1125 2.41 -16.28 14.86
N ASN A 1126 2.59 -15.34 13.94
CA ASN A 1126 1.51 -14.55 13.34
C ASN A 1126 0.99 -15.11 12.00
N GLY A 1127 1.29 -16.39 11.68
CA GLY A 1127 0.71 -17.09 10.53
C GLY A 1127 1.41 -16.87 9.17
N CYS A 1128 2.61 -16.29 9.14
CA CYS A 1128 3.35 -16.00 7.89
C CYS A 1128 4.27 -17.12 7.38
N GLY A 1129 3.98 -18.36 7.73
CA GLY A 1129 4.64 -19.52 7.13
C GLY A 1129 3.93 -19.92 5.88
N GLY A 1130 4.56 -19.79 4.72
CA GLY A 1130 3.97 -20.27 3.48
C GLY A 1130 3.51 -21.73 3.57
N ASP A 1131 2.27 -21.94 3.16
CA ASP A 1131 1.66 -23.14 2.56
C ASP A 1131 2.31 -24.49 2.97
N LEU A 1132 1.86 -25.07 4.09
CA LEU A 1132 2.04 -26.51 4.39
C LEU A 1132 0.98 -27.34 3.67
N SER A 1133 1.35 -27.79 2.49
CA SER A 1133 0.80 -29.02 1.91
C SER A 1133 1.96 -30.04 1.74
N GLU A 1134 1.94 -31.31 2.17
CA GLU A 1134 0.98 -32.15 2.88
C GLU A 1134 1.57 -33.58 2.96
N VAL A 1135 1.75 -34.20 4.14
CA VAL A 1135 2.05 -35.67 4.26
C VAL A 1135 1.77 -36.11 5.71
N ASN A 1136 0.79 -36.95 6.04
CA ASN A 1136 0.33 -38.13 5.30
C ASN A 1136 -1.16 -38.08 4.92
N ASP A 1137 -1.35 -38.26 3.62
CA ASP A 1137 -2.53 -38.68 2.86
C ASP A 1137 -3.77 -37.78 2.91
N LEU A 1138 -3.70 -36.72 2.09
CA LEU A 1138 -4.77 -36.03 1.36
C LEU A 1138 -5.79 -35.23 2.21
N VAL A 1139 -5.46 -33.94 2.42
CA VAL A 1139 -6.13 -32.70 1.94
C VAL A 1139 -5.81 -31.54 2.90
N GLU A 1140 -4.87 -30.67 2.46
CA GLU A 1140 -4.67 -29.20 2.63
C GLU A 1140 -4.78 -28.52 4.03
N GLU A 1141 -3.93 -27.51 4.24
CA GLU A 1141 -3.85 -26.66 5.44
C GLU A 1141 -5.12 -25.82 5.69
N GLY A 1142 -5.75 -25.97 6.87
CA GLY A 1142 -6.71 -25.00 7.45
C GLY A 1142 -8.20 -25.39 7.39
N ASP A 1143 -8.67 -26.27 8.29
CA ASP A 1143 -10.09 -26.69 8.32
C ASP A 1143 -10.85 -26.55 9.69
N SER A 1144 -10.29 -26.03 10.81
CA SER A 1144 -11.11 -25.89 12.06
C SER A 1144 -10.82 -24.73 13.05
N TYR A 1145 -11.89 -24.28 13.73
CA TYR A 1145 -11.92 -23.25 14.77
C TYR A 1145 -11.71 -23.82 16.19
N GLN A 1146 -11.00 -23.12 17.08
CA GLN A 1146 -10.72 -23.57 18.46
C GLN A 1146 -10.39 -22.41 19.44
N LEU A 1147 -10.83 -22.43 20.70
CA LEU A 1147 -10.42 -21.47 21.75
C LEU A 1147 -9.67 -22.19 22.89
N SER A 1148 -8.47 -21.73 23.20
CA SER A 1148 -7.61 -22.30 24.22
C SER A 1148 -7.79 -21.65 25.59
N GLN A 1149 -7.40 -22.41 26.62
CA GLN A 1149 -7.41 -21.97 28.01
C GLN A 1149 -6.34 -20.90 28.25
N ASN A 1150 -6.67 -19.84 29.00
CA ASN A 1150 -5.80 -18.70 29.20
C ASN A 1150 -4.58 -19.07 30.06
N LYS A 1151 -3.40 -18.49 29.78
CA LYS A 1151 -2.13 -18.82 30.45
C LYS A 1151 -1.43 -17.53 30.91
N PRO A 1152 -1.07 -17.37 32.20
CA PRO A 1152 -1.35 -18.27 33.32
C PRO A 1152 -2.82 -18.21 33.78
N ASN A 1153 -3.34 -19.34 34.29
CA ASN A 1153 -4.61 -19.44 35.00
C ASN A 1153 -4.40 -20.23 36.31
N PRO A 1154 -4.47 -19.63 37.52
CA PRO A 1154 -5.00 -18.29 37.79
C PRO A 1154 -4.15 -17.14 37.23
N ALA A 1155 -4.84 -16.17 36.63
CA ALA A 1155 -4.26 -14.93 36.13
C ALA A 1155 -4.00 -13.97 37.30
N ASN A 1156 -2.81 -13.37 37.31
CA ASN A 1156 -2.36 -12.36 38.28
C ASN A 1156 -1.44 -11.41 37.51
N GLY A 1157 -1.83 -10.15 37.29
CA GLY A 1157 -1.17 -9.32 36.28
C GLY A 1157 -1.81 -9.46 34.90
N GLU A 1158 -1.17 -10.25 34.05
CA GLU A 1158 -1.57 -10.47 32.65
C GLU A 1158 -1.74 -11.96 32.35
N THR A 1159 -2.59 -12.26 31.38
CA THR A 1159 -2.83 -13.63 30.92
C THR A 1159 -3.16 -13.63 29.43
N THR A 1160 -2.80 -14.71 28.75
CA THR A 1160 -2.91 -14.81 27.30
C THR A 1160 -4.00 -15.81 26.92
N ILE A 1161 -4.86 -15.47 25.97
CA ILE A 1161 -5.96 -16.29 25.44
C ILE A 1161 -5.66 -16.63 23.99
N ASP A 1162 -5.34 -17.90 23.70
CA ASP A 1162 -5.05 -18.37 22.34
C ASP A 1162 -6.30 -18.94 21.68
N PHE A 1163 -6.42 -18.84 20.36
CA PHE A 1163 -7.48 -19.47 19.57
C PHE A 1163 -7.06 -19.69 18.12
N SER A 1164 -7.61 -20.71 17.46
CA SER A 1164 -7.42 -20.96 16.04
C SER A 1164 -8.71 -20.79 15.27
N LEU A 1165 -8.58 -20.45 13.99
CA LEU A 1165 -9.67 -20.24 13.06
C LEU A 1165 -9.41 -21.09 11.84
N ALA A 1166 -10.42 -21.82 11.38
CA ALA A 1166 -10.31 -22.62 10.15
C ALA A 1166 -9.98 -21.73 8.95
N GLN A 1167 -10.63 -20.57 8.92
CA GLN A 1167 -10.57 -19.57 7.87
C GLN A 1167 -10.59 -18.17 8.50
N ASN A 1168 -10.24 -17.14 7.74
CA ASN A 1168 -10.28 -15.75 8.22
C ASN A 1168 -11.65 -15.43 8.79
N SER A 1169 -11.71 -15.05 10.07
CA SER A 1169 -12.97 -14.86 10.77
C SER A 1169 -12.92 -13.67 11.71
N PHE A 1170 -14.05 -12.97 11.81
CA PHE A 1170 -14.21 -11.95 12.82
C PHE A 1170 -14.36 -12.60 14.19
N VAL A 1171 -13.37 -12.40 15.06
CA VAL A 1171 -13.33 -13.01 16.38
C VAL A 1171 -13.68 -11.99 17.44
N THR A 1172 -14.73 -12.31 18.19
CA THR A 1172 -15.04 -11.61 19.43
C THR A 1172 -14.69 -12.50 20.62
N ILE A 1173 -13.82 -12.04 21.51
CA ILE A 1173 -13.58 -12.66 22.81
C ILE A 1173 -14.12 -11.73 23.90
N ASP A 1174 -15.23 -12.13 24.51
CA ASP A 1174 -15.94 -11.35 25.52
C ASP A 1174 -15.78 -11.98 26.91
N LEU A 1175 -15.42 -11.17 27.91
CA LEU A 1175 -15.27 -11.58 29.30
C LEU A 1175 -16.51 -11.27 30.14
N TYR A 1176 -16.98 -12.27 30.88
CA TYR A 1176 -18.14 -12.23 31.75
C TYR A 1176 -17.75 -12.59 33.19
N ASN A 1177 -18.45 -12.04 34.18
CA ASN A 1177 -18.32 -12.51 35.56
C ASN A 1177 -19.16 -13.77 35.80
N SER A 1178 -19.06 -14.35 36.99
CA SER A 1178 -19.82 -15.56 37.37
C SER A 1178 -21.34 -15.41 37.40
N LEU A 1179 -21.87 -14.19 37.26
CA LEU A 1179 -23.31 -13.89 37.16
C LEU A 1179 -23.78 -13.72 35.70
N GLY A 1180 -22.89 -13.92 34.72
CA GLY A 1180 -23.20 -13.79 33.28
C GLY A 1180 -23.27 -12.34 32.78
N VAL A 1181 -22.87 -11.37 33.60
CA VAL A 1181 -22.78 -9.96 33.18
C VAL A 1181 -21.47 -9.75 32.44
N LYS A 1182 -21.58 -9.23 31.21
CA LYS A 1182 -20.42 -8.89 30.39
C LYS A 1182 -19.62 -7.77 31.04
N ILE A 1183 -18.36 -8.04 31.31
CA ILE A 1183 -17.44 -7.11 31.98
C ILE A 1183 -16.64 -6.31 30.97
N LYS A 1184 -16.13 -6.99 29.93
CA LYS A 1184 -15.25 -6.36 28.96
C LYS A 1184 -15.19 -7.18 27.67
N ASN A 1185 -15.03 -6.52 26.54
CA ASN A 1185 -14.60 -7.18 25.30
C ASN A 1185 -13.06 -7.19 25.29
N ILE A 1186 -12.47 -8.39 25.22
CA ILE A 1186 -11.02 -8.60 25.16
C ILE A 1186 -10.52 -8.41 23.74
N ALA A 1187 -11.25 -8.93 22.74
CA ALA A 1187 -11.01 -8.67 21.32
C ALA A 1187 -12.31 -8.70 20.52
N SER A 1188 -12.36 -7.95 19.42
CA SER A 1188 -13.48 -7.86 18.48
C SER A 1188 -12.94 -7.38 17.14
N ASP A 1189 -12.24 -8.25 16.44
CA ASP A 1189 -11.49 -7.90 15.22
C ASP A 1189 -11.45 -9.06 14.23
N ASN A 1190 -11.03 -8.80 12.98
CA ASN A 1190 -10.80 -9.84 11.99
C ASN A 1190 -9.43 -10.48 12.19
N TYR A 1191 -9.44 -11.78 12.44
CA TYR A 1191 -8.24 -12.59 12.54
C TYR A 1191 -8.22 -13.57 11.38
N VAL A 1192 -7.06 -13.73 10.75
CA VAL A 1192 -6.91 -14.61 9.57
C VAL A 1192 -7.07 -16.09 9.93
N ALA A 1193 -7.20 -16.99 8.98
CA ALA A 1193 -7.17 -18.44 9.19
C ALA A 1193 -5.85 -18.80 9.89
N GLY A 1194 -5.89 -19.79 10.76
CA GLY A 1194 -4.76 -20.14 11.60
C GLY A 1194 -4.93 -19.62 13.03
N SER A 1195 -3.83 -19.57 13.78
CA SER A 1195 -3.90 -19.37 15.23
C SER A 1195 -3.45 -18.01 15.69
N HIS A 1196 -4.13 -17.53 16.71
CA HIS A 1196 -4.08 -16.18 17.26
C HIS A 1196 -3.93 -16.25 18.76
N SER A 1197 -3.35 -15.21 19.35
CA SER A 1197 -3.05 -15.14 20.78
C SER A 1197 -3.30 -13.72 21.29
N LEU A 1198 -4.06 -13.58 22.37
CA LEU A 1198 -4.45 -12.28 22.93
C LEU A 1198 -4.02 -12.12 24.37
N THR A 1199 -3.23 -11.09 24.65
CA THR A 1199 -2.82 -10.77 26.02
C THR A 1199 -3.83 -9.82 26.69
N PHE A 1200 -4.23 -10.16 27.92
CA PHE A 1200 -5.25 -9.46 28.71
C PHE A 1200 -4.80 -9.23 30.15
N THR A 1201 -4.75 -7.96 30.58
CA THR A 1201 -4.43 -7.56 31.96
C THR A 1201 -5.65 -7.66 32.88
N VAL A 1202 -5.51 -8.40 33.99
CA VAL A 1202 -6.57 -8.69 34.98
C VAL A 1202 -6.49 -7.82 36.25
N ASP A 1203 -5.47 -6.97 36.40
CA ASP A 1203 -5.18 -6.18 37.63
C ASP A 1203 -6.30 -5.26 38.12
N LYS A 1204 -7.25 -4.93 37.25
CA LYS A 1204 -8.41 -4.08 37.57
C LYS A 1204 -9.70 -4.89 37.81
N LEU A 1205 -9.62 -6.22 37.77
CA LEU A 1205 -10.75 -7.12 38.03
C LEU A 1205 -10.69 -7.63 39.48
N PRO A 1206 -11.81 -7.62 40.22
CA PRO A 1206 -11.88 -8.25 41.53
C PRO A 1206 -11.50 -9.74 41.48
N GLN A 1207 -10.82 -10.25 42.52
CA GLN A 1207 -10.52 -11.68 42.65
C GLN A 1207 -11.79 -12.52 42.52
N GLY A 1208 -11.77 -13.53 41.64
CA GLY A 1208 -12.96 -14.30 41.33
C GLY A 1208 -12.83 -15.11 40.03
N ILE A 1209 -13.91 -15.81 39.67
CA ILE A 1209 -13.98 -16.61 38.43
C ILE A 1209 -14.72 -15.81 37.37
N TYR A 1210 -14.10 -15.74 36.19
CA TYR A 1210 -14.63 -15.10 35.00
C TYR A 1210 -14.66 -16.11 33.85
N PHE A 1211 -15.46 -15.85 32.83
CA PHE A 1211 -15.56 -16.68 31.64
C PHE A 1211 -15.33 -15.80 30.43
N TYR A 1212 -14.39 -16.17 29.57
CA TYR A 1212 -14.23 -15.52 28.29
C TYR A 1212 -14.74 -16.44 27.19
N ILE A 1213 -15.49 -15.85 26.26
CA ILE A 1213 -16.21 -16.56 25.22
C ILE A 1213 -15.73 -16.02 23.89
N MET A 1214 -15.14 -16.90 23.09
CA MET A 1214 -14.83 -16.63 21.70
C MET A 1214 -16.05 -16.91 20.84
N ASN A 1215 -16.31 -16.03 19.89
CA ASN A 1215 -17.23 -16.25 18.79
C ASN A 1215 -16.49 -15.86 17.51
N ALA A 1216 -16.28 -16.82 16.62
CA ALA A 1216 -15.63 -16.63 15.34
C ALA A 1216 -16.29 -17.52 14.31
N ASN A 1217 -16.94 -16.93 13.31
CA ASN A 1217 -17.59 -17.66 12.24
C ASN A 1217 -18.48 -18.85 12.72
N GLY A 1218 -19.40 -18.57 13.65
CA GLY A 1218 -20.31 -19.57 14.22
C GLY A 1218 -19.69 -20.52 15.26
N PHE A 1219 -18.35 -20.60 15.32
CA PHE A 1219 -17.65 -21.29 16.40
C PHE A 1219 -17.72 -20.47 17.68
N VAL A 1220 -18.49 -20.97 18.64
CA VAL A 1220 -18.60 -20.38 19.98
C VAL A 1220 -18.00 -21.33 21.00
N GLU A 1221 -16.89 -20.94 21.61
CA GLU A 1221 -16.28 -21.70 22.69
C GLU A 1221 -16.00 -20.78 23.87
N SER A 1222 -16.21 -21.29 25.08
CA SER A 1222 -15.99 -20.55 26.32
C SER A 1222 -14.98 -21.25 27.21
N LYS A 1223 -14.11 -20.48 27.85
CA LYS A 1223 -13.14 -20.98 28.84
C LYS A 1223 -13.20 -20.13 30.11
N SER A 1224 -12.83 -20.73 31.24
CA SER A 1224 -12.93 -20.09 32.55
C SER A 1224 -11.57 -19.56 33.02
N MET A 1225 -11.51 -18.31 33.43
CA MET A 1225 -10.33 -17.64 33.96
C MET A 1225 -10.52 -17.33 35.45
N ILE A 1226 -9.57 -17.75 36.28
CA ILE A 1226 -9.52 -17.43 37.72
C ILE A 1226 -8.60 -16.22 37.89
N VAL A 1227 -9.10 -15.11 38.42
CA VAL A 1227 -8.30 -13.92 38.74
C VAL A 1227 -7.92 -13.96 40.22
N ARG A 1228 -6.62 -13.82 40.50
CA ARG A 1228 -6.02 -13.86 41.83
C ARG A 1228 -5.36 -12.56 42.23
#